data_AF-A0A8H7E2V2-F1
#
_entry.id   AF-A0A8H7E2V2-F1
#
_cell.length_a   1.000
_cell.length_b   1.000
_cell.length_c   1.000
_cell.angle_alpha   90.00
_cell.angle_beta   90.00
_cell.angle_gamma   90.00
#
_symmetry.space_group_name_H-M   'P 1'
#
loop_
_entity.id
_entity.type
_entity.pdbx_description
1 polymer ?
#
loop_
_entity_poly.entity_id
_entity_poly.type
_entity_poly.pdbx_seq_one_letter_code
_entity_poly.pdbx_strand_id
1 'polypeptide(L)'
;MHFPKLTPLQSRLAATLAASALLVILFFSLTSPQFAYAAELDPRIPPDHNHPIALDFCGTMMEMEEEEERAALDWEPYTSSVREDLVRRAPSGVFALSNNDPQSMDIGAGLTQNWVFPKEVIAGPPGVIGPGLPSEDITEDETAQTRSELRKRKESKTVHITLNTCMQPALNTSAYPADVGGGSPPQLQLWVSQSSSLTHPGPGTRDNPDQQNFDFDGGFAMFEVDTAEDVYVGVSAPNTTSWTGTWNYEIAASIDAPFHTTDDNRANLFFVDGDNHAVLLVTNDTTQSNSTSEIYNQWMTIAPPYGVFAHNQNDSTILGVQKSFCGLKNQAQIMANIQGANSQNVAGMVNRGLGGKPKEQFYITELKVSSAYYGFLAMEGNSTASGAGVVGGGGKVWKAMNFRTKAESNCALLYNLTFCSEVAYAVPSNPDIFDPSTGVPALAARYDSNAASLYQNFDYSLQQVACKTSSVQQYSLARTCDDCARAYKTWLCAVTIPRCEDFSSTKSYLMPRNTAAEFVNGSSLSNLTDLYNPANITAWQSAVASNSSRNPIIDSDIRPGPYKEVLPCEDLCYDLIQSCPASLGFGCPLEGRGLNVSYGKRSGGTGEITCSYLGAAYYPSEGGRFVTGLKVGVFMFVFWSVVLGL
;
A
#
# COMPACT_ATOMS: atom_id res chain seq x y z
N MET A 1 7.17 28.25 66.52
CA MET A 1 6.94 28.40 65.07
C MET A 1 5.55 28.96 64.85
N HIS A 2 5.44 30.21 64.38
CA HIS A 2 4.17 30.85 64.05
C HIS A 2 3.79 30.45 62.63
N PHE A 3 2.67 29.72 62.46
CA PHE A 3 2.12 29.47 61.13
C PHE A 3 1.50 30.76 60.58
N PRO A 4 1.75 31.12 59.31
CA PRO A 4 1.17 32.33 58.73
C PRO A 4 -0.36 32.21 58.65
N LYS A 5 -1.07 33.24 59.11
CA LYS A 5 -2.53 33.35 58.97
C LYS A 5 -2.86 33.60 57.51
N LEU A 6 -3.39 32.57 56.84
CA LEU A 6 -3.91 32.66 55.48
C LEU A 6 -5.15 33.56 55.46
N THR A 7 -5.30 34.37 54.41
CA THR A 7 -6.52 35.17 54.21
C THR A 7 -7.72 34.26 53.89
N PRO A 8 -8.96 34.70 54.12
CA PRO A 8 -10.16 33.89 53.86
C PRO A 8 -10.22 33.38 52.41
N LEU A 9 -9.68 34.14 51.45
CA LEU A 9 -9.59 33.78 50.04
C LEU A 9 -8.59 32.65 49.79
N GLN A 10 -7.42 32.70 50.45
CA GLN A 10 -6.39 31.67 50.35
C GLN A 10 -6.80 30.36 51.02
N SER A 11 -7.56 30.44 52.12
CA SER A 11 -8.14 29.25 52.76
C SER A 11 -9.19 28.57 51.88
N ARG A 12 -10.02 29.35 51.18
CA ARG A 12 -11.00 28.82 50.21
C ARG A 12 -10.33 28.19 49.00
N LEU A 13 -9.28 28.80 48.47
CA LEU A 13 -8.50 28.25 47.36
C LEU A 13 -7.79 26.94 47.75
N ALA A 14 -7.19 26.89 48.94
CA ALA A 14 -6.53 25.68 49.42
C ALA A 14 -7.54 24.53 49.65
N ALA A 15 -8.74 24.85 50.16
CA ALA A 15 -9.80 23.88 50.35
C ALA A 15 -10.37 23.34 49.02
N THR A 16 -10.57 24.20 48.01
CA THR A 16 -11.06 23.75 46.69
C THR A 16 -10.00 22.94 45.94
N LEU A 17 -8.72 23.30 46.06
CA LEU A 17 -7.62 22.57 45.44
C LEU A 17 -7.43 21.18 46.07
N ALA A 18 -7.53 21.08 47.39
CA ALA A 18 -7.52 19.80 48.11
C ALA A 18 -8.72 18.92 47.75
N ALA A 19 -9.93 19.49 47.65
CA ALA A 19 -11.13 18.77 47.24
C ALA A 19 -11.05 18.26 45.80
N SER A 20 -10.50 19.08 44.89
CA SER A 20 -10.31 18.71 43.48
C SER A 20 -9.27 17.59 43.32
N ALA A 21 -8.15 17.66 44.06
CA ALA A 21 -7.14 16.61 44.07
C ALA A 21 -7.70 15.28 44.61
N LEU A 22 -8.52 15.34 45.67
CA LEU A 22 -9.22 14.16 46.20
C LEU A 22 -10.19 13.55 45.18
N LEU A 23 -10.96 14.37 44.46
CA LEU A 23 -11.87 13.89 43.41
C LEU A 23 -11.13 13.23 42.24
N VAL A 24 -9.97 13.77 41.85
CA VAL A 24 -9.13 13.16 40.80
C VAL A 24 -8.57 11.81 41.28
N ILE A 25 -8.11 11.71 42.53
CA ILE A 25 -7.65 10.43 43.11
C ILE A 25 -8.81 9.42 43.19
N LEU A 26 -10.01 9.86 43.57
CA LEU A 26 -11.21 9.02 43.62
C LEU A 26 -11.63 8.53 42.22
N PHE A 27 -11.54 9.41 41.22
CA PHE A 27 -11.80 9.05 39.83
C PHE A 27 -10.79 8.00 39.33
N PHE A 28 -9.49 8.18 39.58
CA PHE A 28 -8.47 7.21 39.15
C PHE A 28 -8.53 5.88 39.92
N SER A 29 -8.96 5.89 41.18
CA SER A 29 -9.15 4.64 41.94
C SER A 29 -10.39 3.87 41.50
N LEU A 30 -11.49 4.56 41.16
CA LEU A 30 -12.73 3.94 40.66
C LEU A 30 -12.68 3.52 39.18
N THR A 31 -11.80 4.12 38.37
CA THR A 31 -11.66 3.81 36.93
C THR A 31 -10.50 2.87 36.62
N SER A 32 -9.82 2.34 37.64
CA SER A 32 -8.87 1.25 37.45
C SER A 32 -9.62 -0.06 37.13
N PRO A 33 -9.37 -0.72 35.98
CA PRO A 33 -9.99 -2.00 35.68
C PRO A 33 -9.36 -3.05 36.59
N GLN A 34 -10.08 -3.46 37.64
CA GLN A 34 -9.78 -4.69 38.34
C GLN A 34 -10.15 -5.85 37.42
N PHE A 35 -9.14 -6.55 36.91
CA PHE A 35 -9.30 -7.83 36.22
C PHE A 35 -10.13 -8.77 37.08
N ALA A 36 -11.35 -9.07 36.63
CA ALA A 36 -12.15 -10.14 37.19
C ALA A 36 -11.48 -11.48 36.83
N TYR A 37 -11.06 -12.19 37.88
CA TYR A 37 -10.58 -13.55 37.83
C TYR A 37 -11.77 -14.47 37.52
N ALA A 38 -11.87 -14.98 36.29
CA ALA A 38 -12.82 -16.02 35.95
C ALA A 38 -12.26 -17.37 36.40
N ALA A 39 -12.70 -17.83 37.57
CA ALA A 39 -12.50 -19.20 38.02
C ALA A 39 -13.40 -20.16 37.23
N GLU A 40 -12.84 -21.34 36.97
CA GLU A 40 -13.35 -22.47 36.21
C GLU A 40 -14.77 -22.91 36.60
N LEU A 41 -15.60 -23.22 35.60
CA LEU A 41 -16.82 -24.01 35.77
C LEU A 41 -16.82 -25.21 34.81
N ASP A 42 -16.78 -26.38 35.43
CA ASP A 42 -16.87 -27.75 34.90
C ASP A 42 -18.22 -28.02 34.21
N PRO A 43 -18.29 -28.75 33.08
CA PRO A 43 -19.56 -29.03 32.40
C PRO A 43 -20.20 -30.31 32.93
N ARG A 44 -21.39 -30.20 33.53
CA ARG A 44 -22.27 -31.34 33.83
C ARG A 44 -23.52 -31.31 32.94
N ILE A 45 -23.58 -32.27 32.03
CA ILE A 45 -24.79 -32.67 31.26
C ILE A 45 -25.70 -33.50 32.20
N PRO A 46 -27.03 -33.27 32.18
CA PRO A 46 -27.97 -34.35 31.83
C PRO A 46 -29.12 -33.90 30.89
N PRO A 47 -29.93 -34.84 30.36
CA PRO A 47 -30.51 -34.75 29.02
C PRO A 47 -32.03 -34.51 28.95
N ASP A 48 -32.49 -34.27 27.72
CA ASP A 48 -33.66 -34.88 27.06
C ASP A 48 -34.95 -34.05 26.80
N HIS A 49 -35.53 -34.38 25.65
CA HIS A 49 -36.91 -34.31 25.18
C HIS A 49 -37.40 -33.05 24.46
N ASN A 50 -37.34 -33.07 23.11
CA ASN A 50 -38.55 -33.22 22.29
C ASN A 50 -38.25 -33.32 20.79
N HIS A 51 -38.66 -34.43 20.19
CA HIS A 51 -38.87 -34.61 18.75
C HIS A 51 -40.15 -33.88 18.28
N PRO A 52 -40.32 -33.66 16.96
CA PRO A 52 -41.24 -34.56 16.24
C PRO A 52 -40.73 -34.99 14.84
N ILE A 53 -40.77 -36.30 14.59
CA ILE A 53 -41.65 -37.01 13.64
C ILE A 53 -41.20 -36.91 12.16
N ALA A 54 -40.51 -37.96 11.74
CA ALA A 54 -40.37 -38.37 10.35
C ALA A 54 -41.60 -39.19 9.92
N LEU A 55 -42.06 -38.97 8.69
CA LEU A 55 -43.06 -39.80 8.01
C LEU A 55 -42.43 -40.41 6.74
N ASP A 56 -42.04 -41.66 6.95
CA ASP A 56 -41.95 -42.84 6.08
C ASP A 56 -42.22 -42.78 4.55
N PHE A 57 -41.23 -43.34 3.84
CA PHE A 57 -41.33 -44.50 2.92
C PHE A 57 -41.61 -44.40 1.40
N CYS A 58 -40.80 -45.22 0.71
CA CYS A 58 -40.91 -45.86 -0.60
C CYS A 58 -40.63 -45.00 -1.84
N GLY A 59 -39.72 -45.32 -2.76
CA GLY A 59 -38.83 -46.48 -2.93
C GLY A 59 -38.53 -46.65 -4.42
N THR A 60 -37.28 -46.91 -4.81
CA THR A 60 -36.87 -47.89 -5.84
C THR A 60 -35.35 -47.87 -6.01
N MET A 61 -34.78 -49.07 -6.09
CA MET A 61 -33.37 -49.36 -6.28
C MET A 61 -32.98 -49.21 -7.75
N MET A 62 -31.73 -48.81 -8.02
CA MET A 62 -30.88 -49.49 -9.00
C MET A 62 -29.40 -49.14 -8.78
N GLU A 63 -28.59 -50.18 -8.59
CA GLU A 63 -27.12 -50.17 -8.63
C GLU A 63 -26.60 -49.82 -10.03
N MET A 64 -25.39 -49.24 -10.10
CA MET A 64 -24.37 -49.37 -11.16
C MET A 64 -23.14 -48.59 -10.65
N GLU A 65 -22.10 -49.28 -10.19
CA GLU A 65 -20.91 -49.74 -10.94
C GLU A 65 -20.05 -48.60 -11.53
N GLU A 66 -18.77 -48.66 -11.16
CA GLU A 66 -17.67 -47.80 -11.58
C GLU A 66 -17.47 -47.87 -13.10
N GLU A 67 -17.23 -46.73 -13.75
CA GLU A 67 -16.34 -46.71 -14.91
C GLU A 67 -15.72 -45.32 -15.13
N GLU A 68 -14.40 -45.37 -15.32
CA GLU A 68 -13.47 -44.29 -15.56
C GLU A 68 -13.37 -44.07 -17.07
N GLU A 69 -13.89 -42.96 -17.62
CA GLU A 69 -13.41 -42.48 -18.91
C GLU A 69 -13.59 -40.97 -19.14
N ARG A 70 -12.54 -40.38 -19.70
CA ARG A 70 -12.46 -39.02 -20.23
C ARG A 70 -13.65 -38.70 -21.15
N ALA A 71 -14.37 -37.63 -20.85
CA ALA A 71 -15.14 -36.89 -21.84
C ALA A 71 -14.87 -35.39 -21.69
N ALA A 72 -14.46 -34.78 -22.79
CA ALA A 72 -14.40 -33.34 -22.96
C ALA A 72 -15.80 -32.73 -22.75
N LEU A 73 -15.88 -31.69 -21.91
CA LEU A 73 -17.01 -30.76 -21.84
C LEU A 73 -16.46 -29.43 -22.36
N ASP A 74 -16.45 -29.21 -23.68
CA ASP A 74 -17.50 -28.48 -24.40
C ASP A 74 -18.40 -27.64 -23.49
N TRP A 75 -17.89 -26.46 -23.13
CA TRP A 75 -18.71 -25.39 -22.58
C TRP A 75 -19.49 -24.77 -23.74
N GLU A 76 -20.66 -25.35 -24.05
CA GLU A 76 -21.67 -24.61 -24.78
C GLU A 76 -22.04 -23.36 -23.96
N PRO A 77 -22.07 -22.17 -24.55
CA PRO A 77 -22.48 -20.99 -23.84
C PRO A 77 -23.94 -21.20 -23.44
N TYR A 78 -24.22 -21.17 -22.14
CA TYR A 78 -25.58 -21.03 -21.65
C TYR A 78 -26.12 -19.73 -22.25
N THR A 79 -26.84 -19.87 -23.37
CA THR A 79 -27.61 -18.79 -23.95
C THR A 79 -28.65 -18.47 -22.89
N SER A 80 -28.35 -17.46 -22.07
CA SER A 80 -29.36 -16.86 -21.22
C SER A 80 -30.47 -16.47 -22.16
N SER A 81 -31.58 -17.19 -22.05
CA SER A 81 -32.88 -16.80 -22.59
C SER A 81 -32.97 -15.29 -22.50
N VAL A 82 -33.08 -14.67 -23.68
CA VAL A 82 -33.33 -13.25 -23.89
C VAL A 82 -34.27 -12.76 -22.78
N ARG A 83 -33.72 -12.10 -21.75
CA ARG A 83 -34.50 -11.20 -20.92
C ARG A 83 -34.69 -9.97 -21.79
N GLU A 84 -35.77 -9.97 -22.56
CA GLU A 84 -36.44 -8.75 -22.98
C GLU A 84 -36.95 -8.06 -21.71
N ASP A 85 -36.02 -7.48 -20.94
CA ASP A 85 -36.40 -6.43 -20.01
C ASP A 85 -36.83 -5.24 -20.86
N LEU A 86 -38.05 -4.79 -20.60
CA LEU A 86 -38.77 -3.75 -21.34
C LEU A 86 -38.01 -2.40 -21.29
N VAL A 87 -36.97 -2.25 -22.12
CA VAL A 87 -36.34 -0.96 -22.41
C VAL A 87 -37.31 -0.15 -23.27
N ARG A 88 -38.13 0.69 -22.63
CA ARG A 88 -38.82 1.75 -23.38
C ARG A 88 -37.78 2.78 -23.81
N ARG A 89 -37.79 3.10 -25.11
CA ARG A 89 -36.84 4.00 -25.80
C ARG A 89 -36.47 5.21 -24.93
N ALA A 90 -35.18 5.32 -24.62
CA ALA A 90 -34.60 6.60 -24.26
C ALA A 90 -35.04 7.69 -25.25
N PRO A 91 -35.16 8.95 -24.83
CA PRO A 91 -35.48 10.05 -25.73
C PRO A 91 -34.56 10.02 -26.96
N SER A 92 -35.05 10.45 -28.12
CA SER A 92 -34.25 10.41 -29.36
C SER A 92 -32.90 11.12 -29.14
N GLY A 93 -31.79 10.43 -29.40
CA GLY A 93 -30.44 10.95 -29.20
C GLY A 93 -29.92 10.89 -27.75
N VAL A 94 -30.56 10.12 -26.87
CA VAL A 94 -30.12 9.81 -25.50
C VAL A 94 -29.96 8.28 -25.37
N PHE A 95 -28.91 7.83 -24.70
CA PHE A 95 -28.63 6.41 -24.45
C PHE A 95 -29.08 6.02 -23.03
N ALA A 96 -29.60 4.80 -22.82
CA ALA A 96 -30.03 4.34 -21.50
C ALA A 96 -28.89 3.63 -20.76
N LEU A 97 -28.75 3.91 -19.47
CA LEU A 97 -27.83 3.22 -18.56
C LEU A 97 -28.59 2.19 -17.71
N SER A 98 -27.92 1.08 -17.39
CA SER A 98 -28.41 0.03 -16.50
C SER A 98 -27.59 -0.01 -15.20
N ASN A 99 -28.12 -0.65 -14.15
CA ASN A 99 -27.44 -0.72 -12.85
C ASN A 99 -26.17 -1.59 -12.94
N ASN A 100 -25.02 -1.02 -12.56
CA ASN A 100 -23.68 -1.65 -12.62
C ASN A 100 -23.28 -2.18 -14.01
N ASP A 101 -23.82 -1.61 -15.08
CA ASP A 101 -23.53 -2.03 -16.45
C ASP A 101 -22.83 -0.87 -17.21
N PRO A 102 -21.49 -0.92 -17.36
CA PRO A 102 -20.75 0.15 -17.98
C PRO A 102 -21.02 0.22 -19.49
N GLN A 103 -20.93 1.42 -20.04
CA GLN A 103 -21.05 1.69 -21.47
C GLN A 103 -19.84 2.49 -21.93
N SER A 104 -19.22 2.07 -23.04
CA SER A 104 -18.05 2.76 -23.61
C SER A 104 -18.41 3.44 -24.94
N MET A 105 -17.98 4.68 -25.13
CA MET A 105 -18.17 5.40 -26.39
C MET A 105 -16.98 6.27 -26.77
N ASP A 106 -16.78 6.42 -28.08
CA ASP A 106 -15.85 7.39 -28.65
C ASP A 106 -16.52 8.75 -28.84
N ILE A 107 -15.81 9.82 -28.51
CA ILE A 107 -16.28 11.20 -28.65
C ILE A 107 -15.20 12.08 -29.29
N GLY A 108 -15.59 12.81 -30.33
CA GLY A 108 -14.75 13.78 -31.02
C GLY A 108 -14.80 15.17 -30.37
N ALA A 109 -13.78 15.99 -30.63
CA ALA A 109 -13.68 17.35 -30.08
C ALA A 109 -14.94 18.19 -30.35
N GLY A 110 -15.44 18.88 -29.31
CA GLY A 110 -16.61 19.76 -29.37
C GLY A 110 -17.96 19.03 -29.45
N LEU A 111 -17.99 17.70 -29.44
CA LEU A 111 -19.23 16.92 -29.43
C LEU A 111 -19.74 16.70 -28.00
N THR A 112 -21.03 16.43 -27.87
CA THR A 112 -21.67 16.05 -26.60
C THR A 112 -22.58 14.84 -26.82
N GLN A 113 -22.48 13.84 -25.96
CA GLN A 113 -23.29 12.63 -25.98
C GLN A 113 -24.14 12.57 -24.71
N ASN A 114 -25.41 12.18 -24.83
CA ASN A 114 -26.37 12.26 -23.73
C ASN A 114 -26.83 10.86 -23.30
N TRP A 115 -27.02 10.68 -22.00
CA TRP A 115 -27.43 9.46 -21.33
C TRP A 115 -28.58 9.72 -20.37
N VAL A 116 -29.33 8.67 -20.05
CA VAL A 116 -30.36 8.68 -19.01
C VAL A 116 -30.20 7.45 -18.13
N PHE A 117 -30.22 7.65 -16.82
CA PHE A 117 -30.42 6.59 -15.85
C PHE A 117 -31.90 6.58 -15.45
N PRO A 118 -32.71 5.62 -15.94
CA PRO A 118 -34.15 5.65 -15.79
C PRO A 118 -34.59 5.35 -14.36
N LYS A 119 -35.66 6.01 -13.91
CA LYS A 119 -36.27 5.77 -12.59
C LYS A 119 -36.71 4.32 -12.38
N GLU A 120 -37.04 3.59 -13.45
CA GLU A 120 -37.38 2.17 -13.35
C GLU A 120 -36.17 1.33 -12.91
N VAL A 121 -34.97 1.68 -13.38
CA VAL A 121 -33.71 1.06 -12.96
C VAL A 121 -33.36 1.47 -11.54
N ILE A 122 -33.57 2.75 -11.19
CA ILE A 122 -33.39 3.25 -9.81
C ILE A 122 -34.31 2.48 -8.84
N ALA A 123 -35.56 2.23 -9.22
CA ALA A 123 -36.51 1.45 -8.43
C ALA A 123 -36.21 -0.06 -8.40
N GLY A 124 -35.30 -0.53 -9.26
CA GLY A 124 -34.91 -1.93 -9.43
C GLY A 124 -34.28 -2.58 -8.19
N PRO A 125 -33.99 -3.89 -8.26
CA PRO A 125 -33.27 -4.58 -7.21
C PRO A 125 -31.79 -4.14 -7.17
N PRO A 126 -31.15 -4.18 -5.98
CA PRO A 126 -29.71 -3.96 -5.86
C PRO A 126 -28.91 -5.07 -6.58
N GLY A 127 -27.66 -4.76 -6.91
CA GLY A 127 -26.70 -5.72 -7.46
C GLY A 127 -26.27 -6.80 -6.46
N VAL A 128 -25.57 -7.83 -6.95
CA VAL A 128 -25.00 -8.87 -6.09
C VAL A 128 -23.68 -8.36 -5.52
N ILE A 129 -23.61 -8.26 -4.18
CA ILE A 129 -22.39 -7.94 -3.46
C ILE A 129 -21.57 -9.23 -3.32
N GLY A 130 -20.34 -9.23 -3.84
CA GLY A 130 -19.42 -10.36 -3.71
C GLY A 130 -18.86 -10.50 -2.29
N PRO A 131 -18.11 -11.57 -1.99
CA PRO A 131 -17.55 -11.82 -0.66
C PRO A 131 -16.59 -10.72 -0.17
N GLY A 132 -16.04 -9.92 -1.11
CA GLY A 132 -15.16 -8.80 -0.80
C GLY A 132 -13.79 -9.23 -0.26
N LEU A 133 -13.05 -8.25 0.25
CA LEU A 133 -11.76 -8.47 0.90
C LEU A 133 -11.94 -8.83 2.38
N PRO A 134 -11.02 -9.61 2.99
CA PRO A 134 -11.13 -9.98 4.40
C PRO A 134 -11.18 -8.75 5.31
N SER A 135 -12.22 -8.66 6.14
CA SER A 135 -12.47 -7.52 7.04
C SER A 135 -12.70 -7.99 8.49
N GLU A 136 -12.47 -7.09 9.45
CA GLU A 136 -12.75 -7.34 10.88
C GLU A 136 -14.24 -7.36 11.23
N ASP A 137 -15.09 -6.89 10.31
CA ASP A 137 -16.54 -6.82 10.46
C ASP A 137 -17.19 -7.94 9.63
N ILE A 138 -17.23 -9.15 10.18
CA ILE A 138 -18.26 -10.15 9.82
C ILE A 138 -19.31 -10.12 10.93
N THR A 139 -19.93 -8.96 11.12
CA THR A 139 -21.16 -8.85 11.90
C THR A 139 -22.19 -8.07 11.10
N GLU A 140 -23.26 -8.78 10.74
CA GLU A 140 -24.52 -8.26 10.19
C GLU A 140 -24.52 -7.74 8.75
N ASP A 141 -24.38 -8.63 7.75
CA ASP A 141 -25.19 -8.44 6.52
C ASP A 141 -25.53 -9.73 5.74
N GLU A 142 -25.09 -10.92 6.19
CA GLU A 142 -25.52 -12.19 5.58
C GLU A 142 -26.95 -12.62 6.00
N THR A 143 -27.57 -11.97 6.99
CA THR A 143 -28.95 -12.27 7.43
C THR A 143 -30.02 -11.31 6.93
N ALA A 144 -29.69 -10.30 6.11
CA ALA A 144 -30.69 -9.42 5.48
C ALA A 144 -31.32 -10.04 4.21
N GLN A 145 -30.83 -11.18 3.74
CA GLN A 145 -31.30 -11.87 2.54
C GLN A 145 -32.42 -12.90 2.80
N THR A 146 -33.49 -12.56 3.54
CA THR A 146 -34.83 -13.18 3.37
C THR A 146 -35.92 -12.48 4.19
N ARG A 147 -36.12 -11.18 3.99
CA ARG A 147 -37.44 -10.59 4.28
C ARG A 147 -38.01 -9.99 3.02
N SER A 148 -38.97 -10.72 2.43
CA SER A 148 -39.96 -10.15 1.53
C SER A 148 -40.79 -9.13 2.31
N GLU A 149 -40.26 -7.93 2.51
CA GLU A 149 -41.05 -6.81 3.01
C GLU A 149 -41.85 -6.20 1.86
N LEU A 150 -43.17 -6.13 2.07
CA LEU A 150 -44.12 -5.43 1.21
C LEU A 150 -43.72 -3.96 1.09
N ARG A 151 -43.05 -3.59 -0.02
CA ARG A 151 -42.55 -2.22 -0.27
C ARG A 151 -43.67 -1.20 -0.34
N LYS A 152 -43.54 -0.10 0.42
CA LYS A 152 -44.26 1.16 0.18
C LYS A 152 -43.71 1.85 -1.07
N ARG A 153 -44.60 2.53 -1.79
CA ARG A 153 -44.38 3.14 -3.11
C ARG A 153 -43.68 4.50 -2.94
N LYS A 154 -42.47 4.64 -3.53
CA LYS A 154 -41.52 5.79 -3.53
C LYS A 154 -40.55 5.88 -2.34
N GLU A 155 -39.46 5.12 -2.38
CA GLU A 155 -38.24 5.42 -1.63
C GLU A 155 -37.19 6.00 -2.58
N SER A 156 -36.58 7.12 -2.18
CA SER A 156 -35.43 7.73 -2.85
C SER A 156 -34.21 6.81 -2.67
N LYS A 157 -33.37 6.67 -3.70
CA LYS A 157 -32.10 5.93 -3.60
C LYS A 157 -30.93 6.81 -4.02
N THR A 158 -29.76 6.52 -3.46
CA THR A 158 -28.50 7.13 -3.90
C THR A 158 -28.12 6.56 -5.26
N VAL A 159 -27.87 7.44 -6.22
CA VAL A 159 -27.40 7.13 -7.57
C VAL A 159 -25.97 7.62 -7.68
N HIS A 160 -25.07 6.72 -8.08
CA HIS A 160 -23.68 7.02 -8.39
C HIS A 160 -23.51 6.98 -9.91
N ILE A 161 -23.11 8.10 -10.52
CA ILE A 161 -22.68 8.16 -11.92
C ILE A 161 -21.17 8.33 -11.90
N THR A 162 -20.44 7.36 -12.44
CA THR A 162 -18.97 7.36 -12.47
C THR A 162 -18.47 7.19 -13.88
N LEU A 163 -17.40 7.92 -14.23
CA LEU A 163 -16.83 7.91 -15.57
C LEU A 163 -15.31 7.81 -15.52
N ASN A 164 -14.76 7.06 -16.47
CA ASN A 164 -13.33 6.93 -16.73
C ASN A 164 -13.03 7.25 -18.19
N THR A 165 -12.01 8.08 -18.45
CA THR A 165 -11.45 8.28 -19.79
C THR A 165 -10.47 7.14 -20.07
N CYS A 166 -10.77 6.28 -21.04
CA CYS A 166 -9.95 5.12 -21.39
C CYS A 166 -8.93 5.42 -22.49
N MET A 167 -9.23 6.37 -23.39
CA MET A 167 -8.28 6.88 -24.38
C MET A 167 -8.43 8.39 -24.51
N GLN A 168 -7.32 9.05 -24.83
CA GLN A 168 -7.27 10.50 -25.01
C GLN A 168 -6.49 10.87 -26.28
N PRO A 169 -6.77 12.03 -26.88
CA PRO A 169 -6.06 12.51 -28.06
C PRO A 169 -4.56 12.72 -27.80
N ALA A 170 -3.76 12.62 -28.86
CA ALA A 170 -2.33 12.87 -28.85
C ALA A 170 -2.00 14.31 -29.26
N LEU A 171 -0.88 14.85 -28.75
CA LEU A 171 -0.45 16.20 -29.06
C LEU A 171 -0.09 16.31 -30.54
N ASN A 172 -0.56 17.37 -31.21
CA ASN A 172 -0.20 17.62 -32.60
C ASN A 172 1.22 18.20 -32.67
N THR A 173 2.22 17.34 -32.87
CA THR A 173 3.65 17.69 -32.96
C THR A 173 4.01 18.59 -34.15
N SER A 174 3.09 18.80 -35.09
CA SER A 174 3.29 19.73 -36.22
C SER A 174 2.95 21.19 -35.87
N ALA A 175 2.34 21.45 -34.71
CA ALA A 175 1.82 22.76 -34.33
C ALA A 175 2.69 23.53 -33.31
N TYR A 176 3.71 22.92 -32.70
CA TYR A 176 4.52 23.55 -31.65
C TYR A 176 6.01 23.14 -31.67
N PRO A 177 6.97 24.08 -31.53
CA PRO A 177 8.37 23.79 -31.20
C PRO A 177 8.49 23.17 -29.80
N ALA A 178 9.56 22.42 -29.55
CA ALA A 178 9.86 21.62 -28.36
C ALA A 178 10.02 22.41 -27.03
N ASP A 179 9.54 23.66 -26.97
CA ASP A 179 9.94 24.67 -25.98
C ASP A 179 8.77 25.05 -25.04
N VAL A 180 7.58 24.47 -25.26
CA VAL A 180 6.42 24.60 -24.35
C VAL A 180 6.10 23.20 -23.85
N GLY A 181 6.45 22.93 -22.59
CA GLY A 181 6.41 21.61 -21.96
C GLY A 181 5.09 20.87 -22.18
N GLY A 182 5.21 19.55 -22.42
CA GLY A 182 4.09 18.64 -22.64
C GLY A 182 3.01 18.78 -21.57
N GLY A 183 1.91 19.43 -21.95
CA GLY A 183 0.71 19.53 -21.13
C GLY A 183 -0.12 18.25 -21.20
N SER A 184 -1.11 18.14 -20.30
CA SER A 184 -2.15 17.11 -20.40
C SER A 184 -3.13 17.44 -21.52
N PRO A 185 -3.72 16.45 -22.23
CA PRO A 185 -4.88 16.66 -23.07
C PRO A 185 -6.02 17.30 -22.27
N PRO A 186 -6.86 18.14 -22.91
CA PRO A 186 -7.98 18.75 -22.23
C PRO A 186 -8.98 17.67 -21.82
N GLN A 187 -9.52 17.83 -20.62
CA GLN A 187 -10.35 16.83 -19.95
C GLN A 187 -11.80 16.91 -20.43
N LEU A 188 -12.50 15.76 -20.40
CA LEU A 188 -13.94 15.71 -20.68
C LEU A 188 -14.73 16.47 -19.60
N GLN A 189 -15.97 16.83 -19.90
CA GLN A 189 -16.87 17.48 -18.97
C GLN A 189 -18.14 16.65 -18.77
N LEU A 190 -18.54 16.49 -17.52
CA LEU A 190 -19.78 15.87 -17.10
C LEU A 190 -20.83 16.94 -16.82
N TRP A 191 -22.01 16.79 -17.42
CA TRP A 191 -23.17 17.65 -17.22
C TRP A 191 -24.32 16.80 -16.70
N VAL A 192 -24.99 17.19 -15.62
CA VAL A 192 -26.07 16.38 -15.01
C VAL A 192 -27.31 17.22 -14.78
N SER A 193 -28.48 16.68 -15.11
CA SER A 193 -29.79 17.27 -14.80
C SER A 193 -30.76 16.23 -14.24
N GLN A 194 -31.53 16.64 -13.23
CA GLN A 194 -32.65 15.86 -12.67
C GLN A 194 -34.02 16.34 -13.22
N SER A 195 -34.01 17.32 -14.12
CA SER A 195 -35.22 17.95 -14.62
C SER A 195 -35.69 17.27 -15.89
N SER A 196 -36.95 16.80 -15.89
CA SER A 196 -37.58 16.25 -17.11
C SER A 196 -37.72 17.25 -18.27
N SER A 197 -37.54 18.56 -18.01
CA SER A 197 -37.51 19.59 -19.06
C SER A 197 -36.14 19.72 -19.75
N LEU A 198 -35.08 19.16 -19.17
CA LEU A 198 -33.71 19.24 -19.68
C LEU A 198 -33.11 17.83 -19.84
N THR A 199 -33.54 17.14 -20.90
CA THR A 199 -33.11 15.76 -21.19
C THR A 199 -31.74 15.67 -21.88
N HIS A 200 -31.18 16.81 -22.31
CA HIS A 200 -29.89 16.91 -23.02
C HIS A 200 -29.00 17.98 -22.36
N PRO A 201 -28.53 17.74 -21.12
CA PRO A 201 -27.63 18.67 -20.44
C PRO A 201 -26.29 18.76 -21.18
N GLY A 202 -25.65 19.93 -21.15
CA GLY A 202 -24.43 20.16 -21.91
C GLY A 202 -24.10 21.65 -22.10
N PRO A 203 -22.95 21.96 -22.72
CA PRO A 203 -22.46 23.33 -22.83
C PRO A 203 -23.39 24.24 -23.64
N GLY A 204 -24.22 23.70 -24.54
CA GLY A 204 -25.18 24.46 -25.33
C GLY A 204 -26.35 25.05 -24.51
N THR A 205 -26.59 24.55 -23.30
CA THR A 205 -27.64 25.05 -22.39
C THR A 205 -27.07 25.61 -21.10
N ARG A 206 -25.76 25.89 -21.05
CA ARG A 206 -24.97 26.17 -19.84
C ARG A 206 -25.62 27.10 -18.81
N ASP A 207 -26.36 28.12 -19.24
CA ASP A 207 -27.01 29.10 -18.35
C ASP A 207 -28.29 28.57 -17.66
N ASN A 208 -28.73 27.35 -18.00
CA ASN A 208 -29.90 26.73 -17.39
C ASN A 208 -29.57 26.29 -15.94
N PRO A 209 -30.32 26.77 -14.92
CA PRO A 209 -30.08 26.41 -13.52
C PRO A 209 -30.36 24.94 -13.19
N ASP A 210 -31.05 24.21 -14.07
CA ASP A 210 -31.42 22.80 -13.86
C ASP A 210 -30.29 21.81 -14.18
N GLN A 211 -29.06 22.30 -14.45
CA GLN A 211 -27.90 21.44 -14.66
C GLN A 211 -26.70 21.83 -13.81
N GLN A 212 -25.85 20.84 -13.55
CA GLN A 212 -24.56 21.00 -12.89
C GLN A 212 -23.46 20.52 -13.83
N ASN A 213 -22.29 21.16 -13.77
CA ASN A 213 -21.14 20.82 -14.58
C ASN A 213 -19.93 20.45 -13.73
N PHE A 214 -19.22 19.41 -14.14
CA PHE A 214 -18.01 18.92 -13.48
C PHE A 214 -16.96 18.63 -14.54
N ASP A 215 -15.75 19.12 -14.36
CA ASP A 215 -14.63 18.75 -15.22
C ASP A 215 -14.07 17.40 -14.74
N PHE A 216 -13.70 16.53 -15.66
CA PHE A 216 -12.94 15.33 -15.32
C PHE A 216 -11.59 15.75 -14.76
N ASP A 217 -11.09 15.01 -13.78
CA ASP A 217 -9.78 15.20 -13.19
C ASP A 217 -8.97 13.91 -13.35
N GLY A 218 -7.83 13.99 -14.02
CA GLY A 218 -7.00 12.83 -14.35
C GLY A 218 -7.78 11.71 -15.03
N GLY A 219 -8.80 12.04 -15.83
CA GLY A 219 -9.64 11.08 -16.53
C GLY A 219 -10.75 10.45 -15.70
N PHE A 220 -11.01 10.91 -14.47
CA PHE A 220 -12.10 10.43 -13.62
C PHE A 220 -13.14 11.53 -13.37
N ALA A 221 -14.42 11.16 -13.33
CA ALA A 221 -15.49 12.02 -12.85
C ALA A 221 -16.54 11.20 -12.09
N MET A 222 -17.15 11.83 -11.09
CA MET A 222 -18.17 11.19 -10.26
C MET A 222 -19.23 12.20 -9.82
N PHE A 223 -20.48 11.74 -9.83
CA PHE A 223 -21.63 12.49 -9.35
C PHE A 223 -22.51 11.57 -8.49
N GLU A 224 -22.97 12.07 -7.36
CA GLU A 224 -23.85 11.36 -6.42
C GLU A 224 -25.10 12.18 -6.15
N VAL A 225 -26.26 11.52 -6.15
CA VAL A 225 -27.54 12.16 -5.83
C VAL A 225 -28.54 11.18 -5.25
N ASP A 226 -29.32 11.61 -4.26
CA ASP A 226 -30.49 10.88 -3.79
C ASP A 226 -31.72 11.26 -4.63
N THR A 227 -32.26 10.32 -5.40
CA THR A 227 -33.45 10.56 -6.22
C THR A 227 -34.28 9.30 -6.44
N ALA A 228 -35.55 9.49 -6.84
CA ALA A 228 -36.45 8.46 -7.33
C ALA A 228 -36.94 8.74 -8.76
N GLU A 229 -36.40 9.78 -9.40
CA GLU A 229 -36.76 10.23 -10.74
C GLU A 229 -35.55 10.08 -11.69
N ASP A 230 -35.77 10.24 -12.99
CA ASP A 230 -34.73 10.06 -14.01
C ASP A 230 -33.55 11.01 -13.82
N VAL A 231 -32.33 10.53 -14.07
CA VAL A 231 -31.11 11.34 -14.08
C VAL A 231 -30.59 11.42 -15.52
N TYR A 232 -30.52 12.63 -16.06
CA TYR A 232 -29.99 12.91 -17.40
C TYR A 232 -28.53 13.35 -17.30
N VAL A 233 -27.67 12.79 -18.16
CA VAL A 233 -26.23 13.00 -18.14
C VAL A 233 -25.74 13.39 -19.53
N GLY A 234 -24.87 14.38 -19.63
CA GLY A 234 -24.23 14.82 -20.86
C GLY A 234 -22.72 14.73 -20.70
N VAL A 235 -22.06 13.97 -21.56
CA VAL A 235 -20.60 13.87 -21.62
C VAL A 235 -20.13 14.72 -22.79
N SER A 236 -19.35 15.75 -22.52
CA SER A 236 -18.93 16.74 -23.51
C SER A 236 -17.41 16.75 -23.67
N ALA A 237 -16.95 16.70 -24.92
CA ALA A 237 -15.54 16.81 -25.24
C ALA A 237 -15.16 18.27 -25.54
N PRO A 238 -14.07 18.78 -24.93
CA PRO A 238 -13.64 20.14 -25.16
C PRO A 238 -13.21 20.34 -26.63
N ASN A 239 -13.43 21.54 -27.15
CA ASN A 239 -12.94 21.89 -28.48
C ASN A 239 -11.44 22.16 -28.41
N THR A 240 -10.67 21.55 -29.31
CA THR A 240 -9.22 21.72 -29.35
C THR A 240 -8.67 21.54 -30.75
N THR A 241 -7.67 22.35 -31.09
CA THR A 241 -6.91 22.27 -32.35
C THR A 241 -5.47 21.79 -32.12
N SER A 242 -5.01 21.81 -30.87
CA SER A 242 -3.66 21.41 -30.45
C SER A 242 -3.52 19.90 -30.26
N TRP A 243 -4.64 19.19 -30.12
CA TRP A 243 -4.68 17.75 -29.90
C TRP A 243 -5.47 17.07 -31.02
N THR A 244 -4.97 15.93 -31.50
CA THR A 244 -5.56 15.17 -32.62
C THR A 244 -5.94 13.78 -32.16
N GLY A 245 -7.14 13.35 -32.55
CA GLY A 245 -7.71 12.05 -32.18
C GLY A 245 -9.08 12.21 -31.51
N THR A 246 -9.56 11.12 -30.94
CA THR A 246 -10.81 11.04 -30.19
C THR A 246 -10.52 10.70 -28.73
N TRP A 247 -11.47 11.04 -27.86
CA TRP A 247 -11.51 10.43 -26.53
C TRP A 247 -12.34 9.17 -26.61
N ASN A 248 -11.99 8.19 -25.78
CA ASN A 248 -12.87 7.08 -25.43
C ASN A 248 -13.13 7.17 -23.93
N TYR A 249 -14.40 7.07 -23.54
CA TYR A 249 -14.77 7.06 -22.13
C TYR A 249 -15.70 5.90 -21.84
N GLU A 250 -15.65 5.45 -20.59
CA GLU A 250 -16.56 4.49 -20.00
C GLU A 250 -17.41 5.21 -18.95
N ILE A 251 -18.73 5.05 -19.03
CA ILE A 251 -19.71 5.59 -18.08
C ILE A 251 -20.48 4.44 -17.45
N ALA A 252 -20.68 4.51 -16.14
CA ALA A 252 -21.51 3.55 -15.41
C ALA A 252 -22.40 4.27 -14.40
N ALA A 253 -23.59 3.73 -14.21
CA ALA A 253 -24.53 4.14 -13.18
C ALA A 253 -24.75 3.00 -12.18
N SER A 254 -24.83 3.32 -10.90
CA SER A 254 -25.11 2.35 -9.85
C SER A 254 -26.03 2.91 -8.77
N ILE A 255 -26.89 2.06 -8.22
CA ILE A 255 -27.64 2.33 -6.99
C ILE A 255 -27.05 1.65 -5.74
N ASP A 256 -25.94 0.94 -5.90
CA ASP A 256 -25.33 0.11 -4.85
C ASP A 256 -24.07 0.76 -4.29
N ALA A 257 -23.11 1.04 -5.17
CA ALA A 257 -21.85 1.71 -4.86
C ALA A 257 -21.23 2.27 -6.16
N PRO A 258 -20.31 3.24 -6.09
CA PRO A 258 -19.64 3.76 -7.27
C PRO A 258 -18.98 2.63 -8.08
N PHE A 259 -19.24 2.59 -9.40
CA PHE A 259 -18.69 1.54 -10.27
C PHE A 259 -17.19 1.73 -10.53
N HIS A 260 -16.75 2.96 -10.76
CA HIS A 260 -15.35 3.37 -10.73
C HIS A 260 -15.05 4.18 -9.48
N THR A 261 -13.87 4.00 -8.89
CA THR A 261 -13.45 4.77 -7.70
C THR A 261 -12.01 5.26 -7.80
N THR A 262 -11.72 6.37 -7.13
CA THR A 262 -10.34 6.85 -6.91
C THR A 262 -10.13 7.24 -5.45
N ASP A 263 -8.91 7.07 -4.93
CA ASP A 263 -8.47 7.67 -3.67
C ASP A 263 -7.31 8.63 -3.94
N ASP A 264 -7.66 9.91 -4.11
CA ASP A 264 -6.70 10.97 -4.46
C ASP A 264 -6.01 11.58 -3.24
N ASN A 265 -6.51 11.27 -2.04
CA ASN A 265 -6.00 11.88 -0.82
C ASN A 265 -4.74 11.17 -0.34
N ARG A 266 -4.66 9.84 -0.48
CA ARG A 266 -3.58 9.04 0.08
C ARG A 266 -3.01 8.07 -0.95
N ALA A 267 -1.68 8.08 -1.08
CA ALA A 267 -0.99 6.99 -1.75
C ALA A 267 -1.04 5.75 -0.85
N ASN A 268 -1.41 4.60 -1.41
CA ASN A 268 -1.35 3.30 -0.75
C ASN A 268 -0.24 2.40 -1.35
N LEU A 269 0.75 3.03 -1.98
CA LEU A 269 1.90 2.38 -2.60
C LEU A 269 3.18 3.06 -2.12
N PHE A 270 4.13 2.26 -1.67
CA PHE A 270 5.36 2.72 -1.07
C PHE A 270 6.56 2.07 -1.76
N PHE A 271 7.58 2.87 -2.03
CA PHE A 271 8.82 2.39 -2.62
C PHE A 271 9.69 1.79 -1.51
N VAL A 272 10.05 0.52 -1.63
CA VAL A 272 10.94 -0.12 -0.66
C VAL A 272 12.38 0.16 -1.05
N ASP A 273 12.79 -0.29 -2.24
CA ASP A 273 14.08 -0.03 -2.87
C ASP A 273 14.03 -0.45 -4.35
N GLY A 274 15.09 -0.19 -5.10
CA GLY A 274 15.27 -0.67 -6.47
C GLY A 274 16.72 -0.72 -6.88
N ASP A 275 17.02 -1.43 -7.95
CA ASP A 275 18.30 -1.32 -8.64
C ASP A 275 18.15 -0.48 -9.92
N ASN A 276 18.99 -0.71 -10.92
CA ASN A 276 18.97 0.04 -12.16
C ASN A 276 17.89 -0.45 -13.16
N HIS A 277 17.26 -1.62 -12.95
CA HIS A 277 16.25 -2.18 -13.85
C HIS A 277 14.99 -2.70 -13.16
N ALA A 278 14.99 -2.80 -11.83
CA ALA A 278 13.88 -3.33 -11.05
C ALA A 278 13.62 -2.51 -9.79
N VAL A 279 12.38 -2.57 -9.30
CA VAL A 279 11.97 -1.98 -8.03
C VAL A 279 11.09 -2.94 -7.24
N LEU A 280 11.13 -2.76 -5.92
CA LEU A 280 10.26 -3.42 -4.97
C LEU A 280 9.32 -2.39 -4.36
N LEU A 281 8.02 -2.60 -4.53
CA LEU A 281 6.98 -1.74 -3.97
C LEU A 281 6.12 -2.54 -2.99
N VAL A 282 5.49 -1.86 -2.04
CA VAL A 282 4.55 -2.48 -1.10
C VAL A 282 3.34 -1.60 -0.84
N THR A 283 2.23 -2.21 -0.43
CA THR A 283 1.06 -1.51 0.10
C THR A 283 1.24 -1.14 1.57
N ASN A 284 0.29 -0.39 2.12
CA ASN A 284 0.12 -0.34 3.57
C ASN A 284 -0.32 -1.72 4.12
N ASP A 285 -0.34 -1.85 5.45
CA ASP A 285 -0.94 -3.01 6.12
C ASP A 285 -2.38 -3.21 5.65
N THR A 286 -2.71 -4.41 5.17
CA THR A 286 -4.07 -4.74 4.74
C THR A 286 -5.01 -4.98 5.91
N THR A 287 -4.45 -5.32 7.09
CA THR A 287 -5.19 -5.48 8.35
C THR A 287 -4.33 -5.13 9.55
N GLN A 288 -4.97 -4.68 10.63
CA GLN A 288 -4.33 -4.47 11.93
C GLN A 288 -4.43 -5.68 12.85
N SER A 289 -5.14 -6.73 12.41
CA SER A 289 -5.30 -7.99 13.11
C SER A 289 -3.98 -8.68 13.49
N ASN A 290 -3.99 -9.42 14.59
CA ASN A 290 -2.84 -10.19 15.05
C ASN A 290 -2.60 -11.44 14.20
N SER A 291 -1.36 -11.93 14.19
CA SER A 291 -0.94 -13.09 13.38
C SER A 291 -1.66 -14.41 13.70
N THR A 292 -2.40 -14.46 14.80
CA THR A 292 -3.20 -15.62 15.21
C THR A 292 -4.67 -15.52 14.79
N SER A 293 -5.11 -14.41 14.20
CA SER A 293 -6.51 -14.24 13.79
C SER A 293 -6.79 -14.93 12.45
N GLU A 294 -8.04 -15.32 12.25
CA GLU A 294 -8.48 -15.89 10.97
C GLU A 294 -8.32 -14.90 9.81
N ILE A 295 -8.64 -13.62 10.04
CA ILE A 295 -8.49 -12.55 9.04
C ILE A 295 -7.05 -12.41 8.58
N TYR A 296 -6.08 -12.51 9.50
CA TYR A 296 -4.67 -12.50 9.13
C TYR A 296 -4.33 -13.66 8.18
N ASN A 297 -4.80 -14.87 8.50
CA ASN A 297 -4.56 -16.04 7.67
C ASN A 297 -5.24 -15.93 6.30
N GLN A 298 -6.46 -15.40 6.25
CA GLN A 298 -7.17 -15.12 5.00
C GLN A 298 -6.36 -14.14 4.13
N TRP A 299 -5.86 -13.04 4.70
CA TRP A 299 -5.00 -12.11 3.99
C TRP A 299 -3.68 -12.72 3.51
N MET A 300 -3.09 -13.65 4.25
CA MET A 300 -1.84 -14.31 3.85
C MET A 300 -2.04 -15.40 2.79
N THR A 301 -3.26 -15.90 2.61
CA THR A 301 -3.59 -17.00 1.68
C THR A 301 -4.39 -16.57 0.45
N ILE A 302 -4.93 -15.35 0.45
CA ILE A 302 -5.66 -14.79 -0.68
C ILE A 302 -4.74 -14.61 -1.90
N ALA A 303 -5.32 -14.72 -3.10
CA ALA A 303 -4.66 -14.23 -4.30
C ALA A 303 -4.43 -12.70 -4.16
N PRO A 304 -3.25 -12.17 -4.51
CA PRO A 304 -2.94 -10.75 -4.33
C PRO A 304 -4.00 -9.86 -5.02
N PRO A 305 -4.75 -9.03 -4.28
CA PRO A 305 -5.91 -8.33 -4.83
C PRO A 305 -5.60 -7.00 -5.54
N TYR A 306 -4.41 -6.44 -5.36
CA TYR A 306 -4.04 -5.16 -5.94
C TYR A 306 -3.14 -5.35 -7.17
N GLY A 307 -3.10 -4.36 -8.04
CA GLY A 307 -2.16 -4.30 -9.15
C GLY A 307 -1.43 -2.97 -9.19
N VAL A 308 -0.36 -2.89 -9.98
CA VAL A 308 0.42 -1.66 -10.16
C VAL A 308 0.58 -1.33 -11.63
N PHE A 309 0.38 -0.06 -11.95
CA PHE A 309 0.81 0.55 -13.20
C PHE A 309 2.07 1.37 -12.96
N ALA A 310 3.08 1.22 -13.81
CA ALA A 310 4.27 2.07 -13.81
C ALA A 310 4.47 2.73 -15.18
N HIS A 311 4.79 4.03 -15.16
CA HIS A 311 4.96 4.84 -16.37
C HIS A 311 6.13 5.80 -16.22
N ASN A 312 7.01 5.86 -17.23
CA ASN A 312 8.19 6.72 -17.20
C ASN A 312 7.79 8.20 -17.24
N GLN A 313 8.32 9.03 -16.33
CA GLN A 313 7.90 10.44 -16.22
C GLN A 313 8.30 11.31 -17.42
N ASN A 314 9.20 10.85 -18.29
CA ASN A 314 9.55 11.54 -19.52
C ASN A 314 8.51 11.33 -20.64
N ASP A 315 7.57 10.41 -20.46
CA ASP A 315 6.46 10.17 -21.38
C ASP A 315 5.18 10.83 -20.84
N SER A 316 4.64 11.79 -21.59
CA SER A 316 3.49 12.59 -21.18
C SER A 316 2.15 11.95 -21.52
N THR A 317 2.13 10.79 -22.18
CA THR A 317 0.89 10.12 -22.62
C THR A 317 -0.01 9.68 -21.47
N ILE A 318 0.55 9.49 -20.27
CA ILE A 318 -0.21 9.16 -19.05
C ILE A 318 -0.91 10.37 -18.42
N LEU A 319 -0.50 11.60 -18.76
CA LEU A 319 -1.08 12.82 -18.19
C LEU A 319 -2.50 13.00 -18.69
N GLY A 320 -3.46 13.19 -17.80
CA GLY A 320 -4.89 13.33 -18.13
C GLY A 320 -5.70 12.06 -17.95
N VAL A 321 -5.08 10.93 -17.61
CA VAL A 321 -5.74 9.64 -17.31
C VAL A 321 -5.24 8.98 -16.03
N GLN A 322 -4.52 9.72 -15.17
CA GLN A 322 -3.89 9.19 -13.96
C GLN A 322 -4.84 8.57 -12.93
N LYS A 323 -6.12 8.94 -12.96
CA LYS A 323 -7.17 8.50 -12.03
C LYS A 323 -8.16 7.53 -12.69
N SER A 324 -7.94 7.22 -13.96
CA SER A 324 -8.79 6.32 -14.75
C SER A 324 -8.17 4.94 -14.82
N PHE A 325 -8.87 3.91 -14.30
CA PHE A 325 -8.36 2.54 -14.34
C PHE A 325 -8.13 2.06 -15.78
N CYS A 326 -9.12 2.22 -16.65
CA CYS A 326 -8.98 1.83 -18.06
C CYS A 326 -7.98 2.71 -18.81
N GLY A 327 -7.86 3.99 -18.45
CA GLY A 327 -6.88 4.90 -19.03
C GLY A 327 -5.45 4.50 -18.67
N LEU A 328 -5.19 4.17 -17.41
CA LEU A 328 -3.93 3.59 -16.96
C LEU A 328 -3.66 2.25 -17.67
N LYS A 329 -4.65 1.36 -17.76
CA LYS A 329 -4.51 0.07 -18.46
C LYS A 329 -4.11 0.21 -19.93
N ASN A 330 -4.55 1.28 -20.60
CA ASN A 330 -4.24 1.53 -22.00
C ASN A 330 -2.94 2.32 -22.23
N GLN A 331 -2.50 3.15 -21.28
CA GLN A 331 -1.35 4.06 -21.45
C GLN A 331 -0.12 3.70 -20.62
N ALA A 332 -0.27 2.92 -19.54
CA ALA A 332 0.86 2.53 -18.71
C ALA A 332 1.84 1.63 -19.49
N GLN A 333 3.13 1.88 -19.32
CA GLN A 333 4.17 1.12 -20.02
C GLN A 333 4.41 -0.24 -19.37
N ILE A 334 4.22 -0.32 -18.05
CA ILE A 334 4.52 -1.49 -17.25
C ILE A 334 3.34 -1.76 -16.31
N MET A 335 2.99 -3.04 -16.18
CA MET A 335 1.89 -3.52 -15.35
C MET A 335 2.35 -4.72 -14.51
N ALA A 336 1.82 -4.82 -13.29
CA ALA A 336 1.99 -5.97 -12.40
C ALA A 336 0.63 -6.35 -11.80
N ASN A 337 0.30 -7.64 -11.82
CA ASN A 337 -0.94 -8.20 -11.25
C ASN A 337 -2.23 -7.50 -11.73
N ILE A 338 -2.31 -7.21 -13.02
CA ILE A 338 -3.49 -6.72 -13.73
C ILE A 338 -3.69 -7.63 -14.94
N GLN A 339 -4.93 -7.88 -15.37
CA GLN A 339 -5.18 -8.68 -16.57
C GLN A 339 -4.44 -8.09 -17.79
N GLY A 340 -3.56 -8.90 -18.40
CA GLY A 340 -2.70 -8.49 -19.52
C GLY A 340 -1.27 -8.08 -19.12
N ALA A 341 -0.92 -8.13 -17.83
CA ALA A 341 0.45 -7.89 -17.36
C ALA A 341 1.44 -8.98 -17.81
N ASN A 342 2.72 -8.60 -17.96
CA ASN A 342 3.83 -9.53 -18.20
C ASN A 342 4.02 -10.43 -16.97
N SER A 343 4.15 -11.75 -17.18
CA SER A 343 4.33 -12.75 -16.12
C SER A 343 5.58 -12.56 -15.26
N GLN A 344 6.56 -11.75 -15.71
CA GLN A 344 7.77 -11.46 -14.92
C GLN A 344 7.52 -10.46 -13.78
N ASN A 345 6.49 -9.61 -13.88
CA ASN A 345 6.13 -8.68 -12.83
C ASN A 345 5.14 -9.34 -11.88
N VAL A 346 5.61 -9.69 -10.69
CA VAL A 346 4.85 -10.51 -9.74
C VAL A 346 4.38 -9.68 -8.54
N ALA A 347 3.17 -9.99 -8.08
CA ALA A 347 2.66 -9.55 -6.79
C ALA A 347 2.58 -10.74 -5.82
N GLY A 348 2.71 -10.46 -4.53
CA GLY A 348 2.61 -11.48 -3.49
C GLY A 348 2.32 -10.90 -2.12
N MET A 349 1.54 -11.63 -1.32
CA MET A 349 1.29 -11.29 0.07
C MET A 349 2.54 -11.58 0.92
N VAL A 350 2.94 -10.60 1.73
CA VAL A 350 4.09 -10.66 2.63
C VAL A 350 3.73 -10.10 4.00
N ASN A 351 4.49 -10.45 5.01
CA ASN A 351 4.32 -9.95 6.38
C ASN A 351 5.61 -9.35 6.96
N ARG A 352 6.52 -8.92 6.09
CA ARG A 352 7.81 -8.35 6.49
C ARG A 352 7.65 -6.95 7.09
N GLY A 353 8.57 -6.61 7.97
CA GLY A 353 8.67 -5.31 8.63
C GLY A 353 8.02 -5.26 10.01
N LEU A 354 8.01 -4.06 10.58
CA LEU A 354 7.55 -3.82 11.95
C LEU A 354 6.09 -4.25 12.10
N GLY A 355 5.82 -5.07 13.12
CA GLY A 355 4.46 -5.54 13.43
C GLY A 355 4.05 -6.82 12.70
N GLY A 356 4.80 -7.29 11.70
CA GLY A 356 4.54 -8.56 11.03
C GLY A 356 3.19 -8.62 10.31
N LYS A 357 2.67 -7.47 9.87
CA LYS A 357 1.30 -7.32 9.35
C LYS A 357 1.25 -7.66 7.86
N PRO A 358 0.15 -8.26 7.35
CA PRO A 358 0.03 -8.60 5.95
C PRO A 358 0.01 -7.34 5.09
N LYS A 359 0.75 -7.38 3.98
CA LYS A 359 0.87 -6.34 2.96
C LYS A 359 1.01 -7.04 1.61
N GLU A 360 0.70 -6.34 0.53
CA GLU A 360 1.04 -6.83 -0.80
C GLU A 360 2.36 -6.21 -1.27
N GLN A 361 3.23 -7.03 -1.88
CA GLN A 361 4.51 -6.64 -2.44
C GLN A 361 4.51 -6.85 -3.95
N PHE A 362 5.04 -5.87 -4.68
CA PHE A 362 5.23 -5.92 -6.13
C PHE A 362 6.71 -5.91 -6.48
N TYR A 363 7.14 -6.85 -7.31
CA TYR A 363 8.44 -6.81 -7.96
C TYR A 363 8.25 -6.42 -9.42
N ILE A 364 8.72 -5.23 -9.78
CA ILE A 364 8.55 -4.65 -11.11
C ILE A 364 9.91 -4.57 -11.79
N THR A 365 9.99 -5.07 -13.02
CA THR A 365 11.20 -5.19 -13.83
C THR A 365 11.08 -4.41 -15.14
N GLU A 366 12.07 -4.53 -16.03
CA GLU A 366 12.11 -3.87 -17.35
C GLU A 366 12.11 -2.33 -17.28
N LEU A 367 12.54 -1.78 -16.13
CA LEU A 367 12.69 -0.35 -15.96
C LEU A 367 13.99 0.15 -16.61
N LYS A 368 13.97 1.40 -17.07
CA LYS A 368 15.15 2.07 -17.63
C LYS A 368 16.06 2.54 -16.51
N VAL A 369 17.37 2.45 -16.74
CA VAL A 369 18.40 2.97 -15.82
C VAL A 369 18.25 4.47 -15.58
N SER A 370 18.56 4.94 -14.36
CA SER A 370 18.57 6.36 -13.96
C SER A 370 17.28 7.13 -14.30
N SER A 371 16.14 6.46 -14.31
CA SER A 371 14.88 7.02 -14.81
C SER A 371 13.84 7.16 -13.70
N ALA A 372 13.06 8.24 -13.75
CA ALA A 372 11.95 8.49 -12.83
C ALA A 372 10.65 7.93 -13.38
N TYR A 373 9.83 7.38 -12.49
CA TYR A 373 8.55 6.74 -12.82
C TYR A 373 7.43 7.24 -11.91
N TYR A 374 6.22 7.28 -12.46
CA TYR A 374 4.99 7.25 -11.67
C TYR A 374 4.63 5.78 -11.39
N GLY A 375 4.27 5.49 -10.14
CA GLY A 375 3.66 4.23 -9.72
C GLY A 375 2.23 4.48 -9.24
N PHE A 376 1.27 3.78 -9.83
CA PHE A 376 -0.15 3.84 -9.46
C PHE A 376 -0.57 2.49 -8.91
N LEU A 377 -1.05 2.47 -7.66
CA LEU A 377 -1.78 1.30 -7.19
C LEU A 377 -3.16 1.30 -7.82
N ALA A 378 -3.63 0.12 -8.19
CA ALA A 378 -4.97 -0.08 -8.68
C ALA A 378 -5.56 -1.40 -8.15
N MET A 379 -6.86 -1.55 -8.31
CA MET A 379 -7.59 -2.78 -8.06
C MET A 379 -8.54 -2.98 -9.22
N GLU A 380 -8.49 -4.17 -9.84
CA GLU A 380 -9.40 -4.53 -10.92
C GLU A 380 -10.75 -4.96 -10.33
N GLY A 381 -11.82 -4.29 -10.75
CA GLY A 381 -13.15 -4.46 -10.16
C GLY A 381 -13.14 -4.28 -8.64
N ASN A 382 -13.76 -5.22 -7.93
CA ASN A 382 -13.79 -5.26 -6.47
C ASN A 382 -12.79 -6.26 -5.86
N SER A 383 -11.72 -6.61 -6.61
CA SER A 383 -10.74 -7.69 -6.38
C SER A 383 -11.24 -9.13 -6.53
N THR A 384 -12.55 -9.39 -6.38
CA THR A 384 -13.11 -10.75 -6.51
C THR A 384 -13.77 -10.97 -7.87
N ALA A 385 -14.35 -9.92 -8.45
CA ALA A 385 -14.95 -9.91 -9.76
C ALA A 385 -14.83 -8.51 -10.39
N SER A 386 -14.96 -8.43 -11.72
CA SER A 386 -14.91 -7.20 -12.49
C SER A 386 -15.93 -7.22 -13.62
N GLY A 387 -16.22 -6.04 -14.20
CA GLY A 387 -17.11 -5.89 -15.35
C GLY A 387 -18.58 -5.71 -15.01
N ALA A 388 -19.43 -5.87 -16.04
CA ALA A 388 -20.86 -5.60 -15.97
C ALA A 388 -21.59 -6.49 -14.93
N GLY A 389 -22.52 -5.88 -14.21
CA GLY A 389 -23.32 -6.52 -13.16
C GLY A 389 -22.61 -6.64 -11.80
N VAL A 390 -21.33 -6.27 -11.71
CA VAL A 390 -20.54 -6.34 -10.46
C VAL A 390 -20.55 -4.98 -9.77
N VAL A 391 -20.92 -4.95 -8.48
CA VAL A 391 -20.81 -3.75 -7.64
C VAL A 391 -19.33 -3.39 -7.47
N GLY A 392 -18.95 -2.18 -7.91
CA GLY A 392 -17.54 -1.75 -7.99
C GLY A 392 -16.75 -2.41 -9.12
N GLY A 393 -17.42 -2.97 -10.13
CA GLY A 393 -16.80 -3.74 -11.22
C GLY A 393 -15.83 -2.97 -12.12
N GLY A 394 -15.81 -1.64 -12.03
CA GLY A 394 -14.97 -0.76 -12.83
C GLY A 394 -13.61 -0.42 -12.23
N GLY A 395 -13.31 -0.92 -11.03
CA GLY A 395 -11.99 -0.82 -10.41
C GLY A 395 -11.75 0.45 -9.58
N LYS A 396 -10.60 0.45 -8.92
CA LYS A 396 -10.12 1.53 -8.06
C LYS A 396 -8.70 1.94 -8.41
N VAL A 397 -8.41 3.23 -8.37
CA VAL A 397 -7.06 3.79 -8.50
C VAL A 397 -6.70 4.60 -7.26
N TRP A 398 -5.45 4.58 -6.82
CA TRP A 398 -4.95 5.44 -5.74
C TRP A 398 -4.03 6.52 -6.30
N LYS A 399 -3.85 7.59 -5.52
CA LYS A 399 -2.87 8.64 -5.77
C LYS A 399 -1.52 8.06 -6.14
N ALA A 400 -0.96 8.59 -7.23
CA ALA A 400 0.35 8.20 -7.73
C ALA A 400 1.46 8.47 -6.72
N MET A 401 2.50 7.65 -6.77
CA MET A 401 3.74 7.83 -6.03
C MET A 401 4.93 7.85 -7.00
N ASN A 402 6.02 8.52 -6.61
CA ASN A 402 7.20 8.67 -7.47
C ASN A 402 8.32 7.76 -6.97
N PHE A 403 9.01 7.11 -7.91
CA PHE A 403 10.24 6.37 -7.63
C PHE A 403 11.25 6.53 -8.76
N ARG A 404 12.50 6.16 -8.50
CA ARG A 404 13.60 6.28 -9.46
C ARG A 404 14.49 5.04 -9.39
N THR A 405 14.92 4.56 -10.56
CA THR A 405 15.92 3.50 -10.67
C THR A 405 17.33 4.05 -10.47
N LYS A 406 18.23 3.19 -9.97
CA LYS A 406 19.64 3.52 -9.78
C LYS A 406 20.34 3.79 -11.11
N ALA A 407 21.43 4.55 -11.07
CA ALA A 407 22.23 4.91 -12.24
C ALA A 407 23.35 3.90 -12.52
N GLU A 408 23.91 3.29 -11.48
CA GLU A 408 25.03 2.36 -11.56
C GLU A 408 24.54 0.90 -11.47
N SER A 409 25.34 -0.03 -11.99
CA SER A 409 25.04 -1.46 -12.00
C SER A 409 25.72 -2.25 -10.87
N ASN A 410 26.31 -1.55 -9.90
CA ASN A 410 27.01 -2.11 -8.73
C ASN A 410 26.06 -2.51 -7.59
N CYS A 411 24.75 -2.37 -7.78
CA CYS A 411 23.72 -2.78 -6.82
C CYS A 411 22.70 -3.70 -7.52
N ALA A 412 22.23 -4.74 -6.82
CA ALA A 412 21.14 -5.61 -7.28
C ALA A 412 20.08 -5.78 -6.17
N LEU A 413 18.80 -5.74 -6.56
CA LEU A 413 17.68 -5.86 -5.62
C LEU A 413 17.50 -7.31 -5.14
N LEU A 414 17.56 -7.54 -3.82
CA LEU A 414 17.31 -8.83 -3.20
C LEU A 414 16.07 -8.83 -2.32
N TYR A 415 15.30 -9.92 -2.38
CA TYR A 415 14.15 -10.20 -1.52
C TYR A 415 13.91 -11.71 -1.41
N ASN A 416 13.02 -12.14 -0.50
CA ASN A 416 12.68 -13.56 -0.27
C ASN A 416 13.89 -14.45 0.10
N LEU A 417 14.82 -13.92 0.91
CA LEU A 417 15.90 -14.71 1.48
C LEU A 417 15.34 -15.70 2.51
N THR A 418 15.97 -16.87 2.65
CA THR A 418 15.48 -17.94 3.54
C THR A 418 15.85 -17.66 4.99
N PHE A 419 17.11 -17.30 5.24
CA PHE A 419 17.57 -16.98 6.59
C PHE A 419 17.26 -15.51 6.92
N CYS A 420 17.79 -14.55 6.17
CA CYS A 420 17.56 -13.12 6.35
C CYS A 420 16.25 -12.65 5.68
N SER A 421 15.12 -13.25 6.08
CA SER A 421 13.79 -13.08 5.46
C SER A 421 13.28 -11.64 5.36
N GLU A 422 13.77 -10.74 6.21
CA GLU A 422 13.37 -9.33 6.24
C GLU A 422 14.18 -8.42 5.27
N VAL A 423 15.18 -8.99 4.57
CA VAL A 423 15.94 -8.27 3.54
C VAL A 423 15.08 -8.10 2.30
N ALA A 424 14.97 -6.85 1.86
CA ALA A 424 14.09 -6.42 0.78
C ALA A 424 14.61 -5.14 0.13
N TYR A 425 15.92 -5.09 -0.19
CA TYR A 425 16.59 -3.87 -0.64
C TYR A 425 17.75 -4.19 -1.60
N ALA A 426 18.28 -3.15 -2.25
CA ALA A 426 19.42 -3.33 -3.14
C ALA A 426 20.70 -3.58 -2.34
N VAL A 427 21.49 -4.56 -2.75
CA VAL A 427 22.76 -4.94 -2.13
C VAL A 427 23.90 -4.81 -3.15
N PRO A 428 25.16 -4.69 -2.72
CA PRO A 428 26.28 -4.64 -3.65
C PRO A 428 26.31 -5.90 -4.53
N SER A 429 26.52 -5.69 -5.83
CA SER A 429 26.55 -6.76 -6.83
C SER A 429 27.53 -6.40 -7.95
N ASN A 430 27.98 -7.41 -8.67
CA ASN A 430 28.72 -7.24 -9.91
C ASN A 430 27.98 -7.99 -11.03
N PRO A 431 27.48 -7.28 -12.06
CA PRO A 431 26.69 -7.89 -13.13
C PRO A 431 27.51 -8.84 -14.02
N ASP A 432 28.85 -8.71 -14.05
CA ASP A 432 29.72 -9.62 -14.81
C ASP A 432 29.88 -10.98 -14.12
N ILE A 433 29.60 -11.05 -12.81
CA ILE A 433 29.66 -12.28 -12.00
C ILE A 433 28.25 -12.82 -11.76
N PHE A 434 27.32 -11.91 -11.44
CA PHE A 434 25.92 -12.20 -11.15
C PHE A 434 25.06 -11.43 -12.14
N ASP A 435 24.81 -12.05 -13.29
CA ASP A 435 23.96 -11.48 -14.33
C ASP A 435 22.61 -11.02 -13.75
N PRO A 436 22.13 -9.80 -14.06
CA PRO A 436 20.91 -9.25 -13.46
C PRO A 436 19.64 -10.09 -13.71
N SER A 437 19.62 -10.91 -14.77
CA SER A 437 18.46 -11.74 -15.13
C SER A 437 18.54 -13.16 -14.56
N THR A 438 19.74 -13.72 -14.43
CA THR A 438 19.92 -15.15 -14.07
C THR A 438 20.78 -15.39 -12.83
N GLY A 439 21.64 -14.44 -12.45
CA GLY A 439 22.61 -14.56 -11.37
C GLY A 439 22.11 -14.13 -9.99
N VAL A 440 20.96 -13.44 -9.91
CA VAL A 440 20.39 -12.92 -8.65
C VAL A 440 20.16 -14.04 -7.60
N PRO A 441 19.64 -15.24 -7.93
CA PRO A 441 19.50 -16.31 -6.95
C PRO A 441 20.84 -16.76 -6.33
N ALA A 442 21.91 -16.79 -7.12
CA ALA A 442 23.24 -17.16 -6.65
C ALA A 442 23.83 -16.07 -5.73
N LEU A 443 23.62 -14.79 -6.06
CA LEU A 443 23.98 -13.67 -5.21
C LEU A 443 23.25 -13.73 -3.86
N ALA A 444 21.93 -13.97 -3.89
CA ALA A 444 21.11 -14.13 -2.70
C ALA A 444 21.64 -15.27 -1.82
N ALA A 445 21.89 -16.44 -2.41
CA ALA A 445 22.46 -17.58 -1.69
C ALA A 445 23.82 -17.25 -1.07
N ARG A 446 24.68 -16.47 -1.73
CA ARG A 446 26.00 -16.09 -1.20
C ARG A 446 25.87 -15.24 0.06
N TYR A 447 25.03 -14.22 0.04
CA TYR A 447 24.78 -13.37 1.21
C TYR A 447 24.09 -14.13 2.34
N ASP A 448 23.01 -14.86 2.01
CA ASP A 448 22.15 -15.50 3.00
C ASP A 448 22.85 -16.67 3.71
N SER A 449 23.59 -17.49 2.97
CA SER A 449 24.36 -18.62 3.55
C SER A 449 25.50 -18.13 4.45
N ASN A 450 26.16 -17.04 4.08
CA ASN A 450 27.18 -16.44 4.94
C ASN A 450 26.58 -15.92 6.25
N ALA A 451 25.44 -15.22 6.19
CA ALA A 451 24.76 -14.75 7.40
C ALA A 451 24.30 -15.93 8.28
N ALA A 452 23.73 -16.98 7.68
CA ALA A 452 23.32 -18.19 8.40
C ALA A 452 24.51 -18.90 9.07
N SER A 453 25.65 -19.01 8.38
CA SER A 453 26.87 -19.61 8.94
C SER A 453 27.42 -18.83 10.13
N LEU A 454 27.43 -17.49 10.05
CA LEU A 454 27.85 -16.64 11.16
C LEU A 454 26.91 -16.76 12.37
N TYR A 455 25.60 -16.91 12.12
CA TYR A 455 24.61 -17.07 13.18
C TYR A 455 24.80 -18.36 13.98
N GLN A 456 25.23 -19.44 13.36
CA GLN A 456 25.38 -20.76 14.01
C GLN A 456 26.28 -20.72 15.26
N ASN A 457 27.37 -19.95 15.22
CA ASN A 457 28.27 -19.81 16.37
C ASN A 457 27.61 -19.08 17.55
N PHE A 458 26.78 -18.08 17.24
CA PHE A 458 25.98 -17.39 18.23
C PHE A 458 24.91 -18.31 18.81
N ASP A 459 24.24 -19.09 17.98
CA ASP A 459 23.21 -20.05 18.43
C ASP A 459 23.78 -21.04 19.45
N TYR A 460 24.97 -21.60 19.20
CA TYR A 460 25.66 -22.44 20.18
C TYR A 460 25.98 -21.72 21.49
N SER A 461 26.32 -20.43 21.43
CA SER A 461 26.57 -19.62 22.62
C SER A 461 25.28 -19.35 23.40
N LEU A 462 24.18 -19.07 22.70
CA LEU A 462 22.88 -18.83 23.31
C LEU A 462 22.32 -20.09 23.97
N GLN A 463 22.56 -21.27 23.41
CA GLN A 463 22.16 -22.56 24.01
C GLN A 463 22.83 -22.83 25.37
N GLN A 464 23.98 -22.20 25.67
CA GLN A 464 24.61 -22.29 27.00
C GLN A 464 23.92 -21.40 28.05
N VAL A 465 23.02 -20.50 27.62
CA VAL A 465 22.24 -19.65 28.52
C VAL A 465 21.01 -20.44 28.99
N ALA A 466 20.72 -20.40 30.29
CA ALA A 466 19.54 -21.05 30.87
C ALA A 466 18.24 -20.30 30.49
N CYS A 467 17.79 -20.43 29.25
CA CYS A 467 16.64 -19.73 28.69
C CYS A 467 15.29 -20.22 29.21
N LYS A 468 15.18 -21.53 29.50
CA LYS A 468 13.96 -22.20 30.00
C LYS A 468 14.15 -22.58 31.47
N THR A 469 14.22 -21.57 32.33
CA THR A 469 14.39 -21.74 33.78
C THR A 469 13.36 -20.94 34.58
N SER A 470 13.32 -21.17 35.89
CA SER A 470 12.46 -20.43 36.84
C SER A 470 12.71 -18.91 36.77
N SER A 471 11.70 -18.10 37.10
CA SER A 471 11.74 -16.63 36.99
C SER A 471 12.89 -15.97 37.77
N VAL A 472 13.44 -16.64 38.78
CA VAL A 472 14.57 -16.16 39.59
C VAL A 472 15.94 -16.47 39.00
N GLN A 473 16.01 -17.30 37.95
CA GLN A 473 17.25 -17.71 37.27
C GLN A 473 17.32 -17.20 35.82
N GLN A 474 16.27 -16.55 35.34
CA GLN A 474 16.26 -15.93 34.02
C GLN A 474 17.21 -14.73 33.99
N TYR A 475 17.88 -14.50 32.86
CA TYR A 475 18.80 -13.36 32.70
C TYR A 475 18.06 -12.01 32.62
N SER A 476 16.75 -12.04 32.33
CA SER A 476 15.89 -10.87 32.23
C SER A 476 14.44 -11.23 32.56
N LEU A 477 13.72 -10.29 33.19
CA LEU A 477 12.27 -10.41 33.42
C LEU A 477 11.44 -9.82 32.27
N ALA A 478 12.08 -9.12 31.33
CA ALA A 478 11.42 -8.40 30.25
C ALA A 478 11.78 -8.92 28.85
N ARG A 479 12.82 -9.76 28.74
CA ARG A 479 13.34 -10.29 27.48
C ARG A 479 13.58 -11.78 27.62
N THR A 480 13.36 -12.48 26.52
CA THR A 480 13.54 -13.92 26.39
C THR A 480 14.71 -14.24 25.46
N CYS A 481 15.19 -15.49 25.49
CA CYS A 481 16.20 -15.90 24.52
C CYS A 481 15.72 -15.80 23.07
N ASP A 482 14.41 -15.92 22.81
CA ASP A 482 13.84 -15.70 21.47
C ASP A 482 13.97 -14.22 21.06
N ASP A 483 13.81 -13.28 22.01
CA ASP A 483 14.09 -11.86 21.76
C ASP A 483 15.56 -11.62 21.43
N CYS A 484 16.47 -12.21 22.21
CA CYS A 484 17.91 -12.14 21.93
C CYS A 484 18.27 -12.75 20.57
N ALA A 485 17.74 -13.94 20.27
CA ALA A 485 17.94 -14.64 19.01
C ALA A 485 17.46 -13.82 17.81
N ARG A 486 16.29 -13.20 17.93
CA ARG A 486 15.73 -12.29 16.92
C ARG A 486 16.54 -11.02 16.79
N ALA A 487 16.91 -10.36 17.88
CA ALA A 487 17.69 -9.12 17.86
C ALA A 487 19.07 -9.36 17.22
N TYR A 488 19.76 -10.46 17.57
CA TYR A 488 21.03 -10.84 16.95
C TYR A 488 20.88 -11.16 15.48
N LYS A 489 19.85 -11.92 15.08
CA LYS A 489 19.58 -12.22 13.66
C LYS A 489 19.33 -10.94 12.86
N THR A 490 18.49 -10.04 13.36
CA THR A 490 18.18 -8.75 12.72
C THR A 490 19.44 -7.90 12.56
N TRP A 491 20.22 -7.75 13.64
CA TRP A 491 21.49 -7.03 13.61
C TRP A 491 22.48 -7.67 12.62
N LEU A 492 22.65 -8.99 12.68
CA LEU A 492 23.58 -9.74 11.83
C LEU A 492 23.24 -9.57 10.35
N CYS A 493 21.98 -9.76 9.96
CA CYS A 493 21.53 -9.57 8.59
C CYS A 493 21.80 -8.13 8.11
N ALA A 494 21.50 -7.11 8.93
CA ALA A 494 21.73 -5.72 8.55
C ALA A 494 23.22 -5.36 8.38
N VAL A 495 24.12 -5.92 9.21
CA VAL A 495 25.57 -5.63 9.10
C VAL A 495 26.30 -6.48 8.07
N THR A 496 25.78 -7.67 7.75
CA THR A 496 26.39 -8.59 6.77
C THR A 496 25.89 -8.39 5.34
N ILE A 497 24.66 -7.90 5.18
CA ILE A 497 24.02 -7.64 3.89
C ILE A 497 23.78 -6.12 3.78
N PRO A 498 24.79 -5.34 3.35
CA PRO A 498 24.69 -3.89 3.31
C PRO A 498 23.67 -3.43 2.27
N ARG A 499 22.96 -2.34 2.60
CA ARG A 499 22.08 -1.67 1.66
C ARG A 499 22.88 -0.74 0.76
N CYS A 500 22.78 -0.96 -0.54
CA CYS A 500 23.58 -0.36 -1.59
C CYS A 500 22.89 0.85 -2.22
N GLU A 501 23.68 1.86 -2.54
CA GLU A 501 23.30 3.08 -3.22
C GLU A 501 24.36 3.48 -4.24
N ASP A 502 23.94 4.20 -5.28
CA ASP A 502 24.83 4.75 -6.30
C ASP A 502 25.98 5.54 -5.66
N PHE A 503 27.21 5.32 -6.15
CA PHE A 503 28.37 6.08 -5.69
C PHE A 503 28.23 7.59 -6.00
N SER A 504 27.58 7.90 -7.12
CA SER A 504 27.21 9.26 -7.55
C SER A 504 26.25 10.00 -6.60
N SER A 505 25.55 9.30 -5.70
CA SER A 505 24.60 9.90 -4.76
C SER A 505 25.28 10.85 -3.77
N THR A 506 24.80 12.09 -3.64
CA THR A 506 25.44 13.12 -2.80
C THR A 506 24.90 13.18 -1.37
N LYS A 507 24.04 12.23 -0.98
CA LYS A 507 23.40 12.23 0.34
C LYS A 507 24.43 12.03 1.46
N SER A 508 24.34 12.86 2.49
CA SER A 508 25.38 12.98 3.54
C SER A 508 25.46 11.81 4.51
N TYR A 509 24.41 10.99 4.60
CA TYR A 509 24.35 9.81 5.48
C TYR A 509 24.93 8.54 4.84
N LEU A 510 25.32 8.61 3.57
CA LEU A 510 25.88 7.48 2.83
C LEU A 510 27.38 7.34 3.10
N MET A 511 27.82 6.11 3.26
CA MET A 511 29.23 5.79 3.49
C MET A 511 29.85 5.19 2.22
N PRO A 512 30.88 5.83 1.62
CA PRO A 512 31.65 5.22 0.54
C PRO A 512 32.31 3.92 1.00
N ARG A 513 32.28 2.88 0.19
CA ARG A 513 32.92 1.58 0.43
C ARG A 513 33.74 1.15 -0.78
N ASN A 514 34.72 0.28 -0.53
CA ASN A 514 35.56 -0.35 -1.56
C ASN A 514 36.20 0.66 -2.55
N THR A 515 36.63 1.80 -2.05
CA THR A 515 37.05 2.97 -2.86
C THR A 515 38.38 2.83 -3.63
N ALA A 516 39.21 1.83 -3.35
CA ALA A 516 40.38 1.54 -4.18
C ALA A 516 40.09 0.56 -5.33
N ALA A 517 38.92 -0.07 -5.37
CA ALA A 517 38.55 -0.97 -6.46
C ALA A 517 38.17 -0.19 -7.73
N GLU A 518 38.27 -0.87 -8.86
CA GLU A 518 37.72 -0.39 -10.12
C GLU A 518 36.19 -0.59 -10.13
N PHE A 519 35.48 0.33 -10.76
CA PHE A 519 34.08 0.14 -11.13
C PHE A 519 33.96 -1.03 -12.11
N VAL A 520 32.75 -1.58 -12.22
CA VAL A 520 32.43 -2.67 -13.17
C VAL A 520 32.81 -2.30 -14.62
N ASN A 521 32.73 -1.02 -14.99
CA ASN A 521 33.15 -0.54 -16.31
C ASN A 521 34.67 -0.39 -16.50
N GLY A 522 35.49 -0.79 -15.52
CA GLY A 522 36.96 -0.68 -15.52
C GLY A 522 37.51 0.72 -15.18
N SER A 523 36.66 1.71 -14.92
CA SER A 523 37.11 3.02 -14.47
C SER A 523 37.49 3.00 -12.99
N SER A 524 38.34 3.92 -12.55
CA SER A 524 38.72 4.09 -11.14
C SER A 524 38.25 5.45 -10.62
N LEU A 525 37.98 5.55 -9.32
CA LEU A 525 37.67 6.83 -8.67
C LEU A 525 38.74 7.89 -8.91
N SER A 526 40.00 7.49 -9.00
CA SER A 526 41.12 8.40 -9.29
C SER A 526 41.00 9.09 -10.66
N ASN A 527 40.18 8.55 -11.57
CA ASN A 527 39.90 9.13 -12.89
C ASN A 527 38.70 10.08 -12.88
N LEU A 528 37.98 10.21 -11.76
CA LEU A 528 36.75 11.03 -11.63
C LEU A 528 37.00 12.37 -10.93
N THR A 529 38.16 12.99 -11.16
CA THR A 529 38.56 14.25 -10.50
C THR A 529 37.65 15.44 -10.82
N ASP A 530 36.89 15.35 -11.91
CA ASP A 530 35.91 16.38 -12.31
C ASP A 530 34.63 16.31 -11.47
N LEU A 531 34.32 15.14 -10.88
CA LEU A 531 33.12 14.90 -10.08
C LEU A 531 33.42 14.90 -8.57
N TYR A 532 34.65 14.55 -8.18
CA TYR A 532 35.06 14.44 -6.78
C TYR A 532 36.38 15.13 -6.52
N ASN A 533 36.47 15.79 -5.37
CA ASN A 533 37.72 16.39 -4.89
C ASN A 533 38.81 15.30 -4.70
N PRO A 534 39.98 15.40 -5.34
CA PRO A 534 41.08 14.45 -5.20
C PRO A 534 41.54 14.20 -3.75
N ALA A 535 41.43 15.21 -2.88
CA ALA A 535 41.74 15.07 -1.46
C ALA A 535 40.75 14.12 -0.75
N ASN A 536 39.47 14.14 -1.13
CA ASN A 536 38.47 13.24 -0.58
C ASN A 536 38.72 11.80 -1.03
N ILE A 537 39.07 11.60 -2.31
CA ILE A 537 39.41 10.28 -2.85
C ILE A 537 40.60 9.69 -2.08
N THR A 538 41.66 10.49 -1.90
CA THR A 538 42.85 10.07 -1.13
C THR A 538 42.49 9.72 0.32
N ALA A 539 41.65 10.52 0.97
CA ALA A 539 41.20 10.26 2.33
C ALA A 539 40.41 8.95 2.42
N TRP A 540 39.48 8.70 1.50
CA TRP A 540 38.70 7.46 1.46
C TRP A 540 39.58 6.23 1.25
N GLN A 541 40.51 6.29 0.29
CA GLN A 541 41.42 5.17 -0.01
C GLN A 541 42.40 4.90 1.14
N SER A 542 42.73 5.91 1.95
CA SER A 542 43.59 5.74 3.14
C SER A 542 42.87 5.15 4.36
N ALA A 543 41.54 5.22 4.43
CA ALA A 543 40.76 4.80 5.58
C ALA A 543 40.13 3.43 5.36
N VAL A 544 40.39 2.45 6.24
CA VAL A 544 39.81 1.09 6.17
C VAL A 544 38.28 1.12 6.06
N ALA A 545 37.64 2.04 6.79
CA ALA A 545 36.19 2.17 6.74
C ALA A 545 35.64 2.56 5.36
N SER A 546 36.41 3.25 4.52
CA SER A 546 35.96 3.62 3.17
C SER A 546 36.61 2.77 2.07
N ASN A 547 37.77 2.18 2.34
CA ASN A 547 38.50 1.38 1.37
C ASN A 547 38.12 -0.10 1.38
N SER A 548 37.33 -0.53 2.34
CA SER A 548 36.85 -1.92 2.42
C SER A 548 35.34 -1.94 2.66
N SER A 549 34.69 -2.98 2.16
CA SER A 549 33.33 -3.30 2.55
C SER A 549 33.30 -3.84 3.98
N ARG A 550 32.11 -3.87 4.59
CA ARG A 550 31.96 -4.40 5.97
C ARG A 550 32.38 -5.86 6.12
N ASN A 551 32.13 -6.64 5.08
CA ASN A 551 32.41 -8.06 5.06
C ASN A 551 33.41 -8.37 3.92
N PRO A 552 34.53 -9.04 4.21
CA PRO A 552 35.53 -9.40 3.21
C PRO A 552 34.99 -10.17 2.00
N ILE A 553 33.91 -10.95 2.13
CA ILE A 553 33.32 -11.68 1.00
C ILE A 553 32.79 -10.74 -0.09
N ILE A 554 32.42 -9.51 0.28
CA ILE A 554 31.90 -8.52 -0.65
C ILE A 554 33.03 -8.06 -1.57
N ASP A 555 34.20 -7.76 -1.01
CA ASP A 555 35.35 -7.29 -1.78
C ASP A 555 36.02 -8.42 -2.58
N SER A 556 35.97 -9.67 -2.09
CA SER A 556 36.68 -10.80 -2.69
C SER A 556 35.85 -11.63 -3.67
N ASP A 557 34.61 -12.00 -3.29
CA ASP A 557 33.76 -12.88 -4.10
C ASP A 557 32.80 -12.07 -4.97
N ILE A 558 32.15 -11.07 -4.37
CA ILE A 558 31.08 -10.30 -5.04
C ILE A 558 31.68 -9.24 -5.96
N ARG A 559 32.75 -8.58 -5.53
CA ARG A 559 33.54 -7.61 -6.30
C ARG A 559 32.68 -6.52 -6.97
N PRO A 560 31.84 -5.77 -6.23
CA PRO A 560 30.91 -4.80 -6.81
C PRO A 560 31.59 -3.52 -7.35
N GLY A 561 32.88 -3.33 -7.11
CA GLY A 561 33.57 -2.04 -7.28
C GLY A 561 33.22 -1.05 -6.16
N PRO A 562 33.53 0.25 -6.31
CA PRO A 562 33.12 1.29 -5.38
C PRO A 562 31.60 1.46 -5.35
N TYR A 563 31.02 1.57 -4.16
CA TYR A 563 29.59 1.84 -3.96
C TYR A 563 29.37 2.68 -2.70
N LYS A 564 28.14 3.17 -2.49
CA LYS A 564 27.75 3.83 -1.24
C LYS A 564 26.82 2.94 -0.42
N GLU A 565 27.07 2.92 0.88
CA GLU A 565 26.29 2.14 1.81
C GLU A 565 25.34 3.04 2.61
N VAL A 566 24.07 2.66 2.68
CA VAL A 566 23.17 3.14 3.74
C VAL A 566 23.50 2.36 5.01
N LEU A 567 24.22 3.00 5.95
CA LEU A 567 24.71 2.37 7.18
C LEU A 567 23.54 1.77 8.00
N PRO A 568 23.68 0.60 8.65
CA PRO A 568 22.69 0.07 9.58
C PRO A 568 22.36 1.08 10.67
N CYS A 569 21.11 1.12 11.11
CA CYS A 569 20.72 2.01 12.19
C CYS A 569 21.40 1.62 13.50
N GLU A 570 21.87 2.62 14.27
CA GLU A 570 22.55 2.39 15.55
C GLU A 570 21.66 1.70 16.60
N ASP A 571 20.34 1.90 16.49
CA ASP A 571 19.34 1.26 17.36
C ASP A 571 19.36 -0.27 17.26
N LEU A 572 19.74 -0.85 16.12
CA LEU A 572 19.89 -2.31 15.96
C LEU A 572 20.98 -2.86 16.89
N CYS A 573 22.08 -2.12 17.07
CA CYS A 573 23.14 -2.51 17.98
C CYS A 573 22.67 -2.39 19.44
N TYR A 574 21.99 -1.30 19.78
CA TYR A 574 21.49 -1.10 21.14
C TYR A 574 20.37 -2.09 21.52
N ASP A 575 19.48 -2.44 20.58
CA ASP A 575 18.44 -3.46 20.79
C ASP A 575 19.04 -4.85 21.00
N LEU A 576 20.13 -5.19 20.29
CA LEU A 576 20.91 -6.41 20.54
C LEU A 576 21.42 -6.47 21.99
N ILE A 577 22.09 -5.40 22.45
CA ILE A 577 22.64 -5.35 23.82
C ILE A 577 21.53 -5.40 24.86
N GLN A 578 20.40 -4.73 24.61
CA GLN A 578 19.27 -4.73 25.52
C GLN A 578 18.57 -6.10 25.59
N SER A 579 18.54 -6.83 24.48
CA SER A 579 17.80 -8.09 24.37
C SER A 579 18.59 -9.30 24.86
N CYS A 580 19.92 -9.24 24.81
CA CYS A 580 20.79 -10.39 25.12
C CYS A 580 21.43 -10.37 26.52
N PRO A 581 21.77 -11.54 27.08
CA PRO A 581 22.49 -11.64 28.34
C PRO A 581 23.86 -10.94 28.29
N ALA A 582 24.20 -10.20 29.35
CA ALA A 582 25.49 -9.51 29.46
C ALA A 582 26.71 -10.45 29.39
N SER A 583 26.54 -11.74 29.73
CA SER A 583 27.58 -12.77 29.63
C SER A 583 28.05 -13.03 28.20
N LEU A 584 27.27 -12.67 27.18
CA LEU A 584 27.68 -12.75 25.78
C LEU A 584 28.61 -11.60 25.35
N GLY A 585 28.76 -10.56 26.17
CA GLY A 585 29.78 -9.53 25.98
C GLY A 585 29.55 -8.57 24.80
N PHE A 586 28.33 -8.45 24.27
CA PHE A 586 28.03 -7.50 23.21
C PHE A 586 28.24 -6.05 23.66
N GLY A 587 28.78 -5.21 22.76
CA GLY A 587 29.05 -3.81 23.01
C GLY A 587 28.95 -2.98 21.73
N CYS A 588 28.34 -1.80 21.82
CA CYS A 588 28.23 -0.87 20.70
C CYS A 588 29.42 0.09 20.69
N PRO A 589 29.91 0.48 19.50
CA PRO A 589 30.92 1.52 19.39
C PRO A 589 30.38 2.86 19.90
N LEU A 590 31.28 3.77 20.27
CA LEU A 590 30.93 5.09 20.79
C LEU A 590 31.13 6.16 19.71
N GLU A 591 30.46 7.30 19.85
CA GLU A 591 30.72 8.47 19.01
C GLU A 591 32.21 8.85 19.05
N GLY A 592 32.78 9.18 17.90
CA GLY A 592 34.22 9.40 17.73
C GLY A 592 35.10 8.13 17.83
N ARG A 593 34.52 6.99 18.19
CA ARG A 593 35.19 5.67 18.27
C ARG A 593 34.48 4.63 17.40
N GLY A 594 34.29 4.98 16.12
CA GLY A 594 33.79 4.06 15.11
C GLY A 594 32.27 4.05 14.90
N LEU A 595 31.47 4.61 15.81
CA LEU A 595 30.00 4.63 15.64
C LEU A 595 29.59 5.34 14.35
N ASN A 596 30.11 6.55 14.10
CA ASN A 596 29.74 7.41 12.97
C ASN A 596 30.10 6.86 11.58
N VAL A 597 30.99 5.85 11.51
CA VAL A 597 31.39 5.19 10.24
C VAL A 597 30.80 3.78 10.11
N SER A 598 30.18 3.28 11.18
CA SER A 598 29.64 1.93 11.27
C SER A 598 28.12 1.91 11.37
N TYR A 599 27.49 2.97 11.87
CA TYR A 599 26.04 3.05 12.05
C TYR A 599 25.52 4.43 11.67
N GLY A 600 24.29 4.45 11.16
CA GLY A 600 23.53 5.65 10.85
C GLY A 600 22.45 5.92 11.89
N LYS A 601 21.81 7.09 11.79
CA LYS A 601 20.69 7.50 12.64
C LYS A 601 19.43 7.65 11.80
N ARG A 602 18.27 7.29 12.35
CA ARG A 602 16.98 7.46 11.67
C ARG A 602 16.65 8.95 11.51
N SER A 603 16.07 9.32 10.37
CA SER A 603 15.54 10.66 10.16
C SER A 603 14.27 10.86 10.98
N GLY A 604 14.19 11.97 11.71
CA GLY A 604 13.09 12.30 12.64
C GLY A 604 11.78 12.76 11.98
N GLY A 605 11.44 12.29 10.76
CA GLY A 605 10.14 12.56 10.15
C GLY A 605 10.11 12.88 8.65
N THR A 606 11.22 12.79 7.92
CA THR A 606 11.24 13.09 6.46
C THR A 606 10.77 11.93 5.58
N GLY A 607 10.51 10.75 6.17
CA GLY A 607 10.14 9.54 5.42
C GLY A 607 11.27 8.94 4.57
N GLU A 608 12.47 9.55 4.65
CA GLU A 608 13.69 9.06 4.02
C GLU A 608 14.42 8.05 4.90
N ILE A 609 14.92 6.99 4.28
CA ILE A 609 15.74 5.96 4.92
C ILE A 609 17.20 6.44 5.01
N THR A 610 17.53 7.11 6.11
CA THR A 610 18.89 7.62 6.39
C THR A 610 19.82 6.59 7.05
N CYS A 611 19.26 5.46 7.47
CA CYS A 611 19.99 4.29 7.94
C CYS A 611 19.20 3.02 7.62
N SER A 612 19.90 1.91 7.41
CA SER A 612 19.31 0.64 7.03
C SER A 612 18.74 -0.09 8.26
N TYR A 613 17.46 -0.43 8.18
CA TYR A 613 16.79 -1.34 9.10
C TYR A 613 15.90 -2.28 8.28
N LEU A 614 15.69 -3.49 8.79
CA LEU A 614 14.95 -4.50 8.02
C LEU A 614 13.46 -4.15 7.92
N GLY A 615 12.86 -4.43 6.75
CA GLY A 615 11.48 -4.05 6.44
C GLY A 615 11.22 -2.54 6.28
N ALA A 616 12.26 -1.73 6.06
CA ALA A 616 12.12 -0.29 5.82
C ALA A 616 11.57 0.01 4.41
N ALA A 617 10.48 0.78 4.34
CA ALA A 617 9.99 1.39 3.11
C ALA A 617 10.13 2.92 3.17
N TYR A 618 10.26 3.56 2.01
CA TYR A 618 10.19 5.02 1.90
C TYR A 618 8.73 5.45 1.97
N TYR A 619 8.46 6.42 2.84
CA TYR A 619 7.14 7.03 2.96
C TYR A 619 7.25 8.48 2.54
N PRO A 620 6.31 9.03 1.76
CA PRO A 620 6.18 10.48 1.66
C PRO A 620 5.96 11.03 3.08
N SER A 621 6.66 12.11 3.45
CA SER A 621 6.38 12.82 4.69
C SER A 621 5.02 13.52 4.59
N GLU A 622 3.92 12.79 4.75
CA GLU A 622 2.66 13.35 5.16
C GLU A 622 2.69 13.43 6.68
N GLY A 623 2.44 14.62 7.24
CA GLY A 623 2.50 14.94 8.67
C GLY A 623 1.44 14.26 9.53
N GLY A 624 1.22 12.95 9.35
CA GLY A 624 0.37 12.11 10.16
C GLY A 624 1.21 11.13 10.96
N ARG A 625 1.81 11.59 12.06
CA ARG A 625 2.30 10.68 13.10
C ARG A 625 1.12 9.89 13.66
N PHE A 626 0.88 8.67 13.18
CA PHE A 626 0.29 7.63 14.02
C PHE A 626 1.35 7.18 15.03
N VAL A 627 1.58 8.04 16.02
CA VAL A 627 2.19 7.65 17.27
C VAL A 627 1.03 7.13 18.12
N THR A 628 0.85 5.82 18.17
CA THR A 628 0.19 5.14 19.29
C THR A 628 1.08 5.33 20.52
N GLY A 629 0.99 6.52 21.09
CA GLY A 629 1.69 6.95 22.28
C GLY A 629 0.80 7.96 22.97
N LEU A 630 0.20 7.51 24.06
CA LEU A 630 -0.59 8.24 25.05
C LEU A 630 -0.21 9.73 25.12
N LYS A 631 -0.95 10.61 24.45
CA LYS A 631 -0.80 12.06 24.58
C LYS A 631 -1.47 12.52 25.88
N VAL A 632 -0.80 12.32 27.01
CA VAL A 632 -1.08 13.05 28.25
C VAL A 632 0.12 13.95 28.51
N GLY A 633 -0.04 15.26 28.30
CA GLY A 633 0.96 16.24 28.75
C GLY A 633 1.41 17.26 27.71
N VAL A 634 0.49 17.98 27.06
CA VAL A 634 0.83 19.28 26.42
C VAL A 634 -0.19 20.39 26.73
N PHE A 635 -1.40 20.06 27.18
CA PHE A 635 -2.42 21.08 27.49
C PHE A 635 -2.22 21.86 28.80
N MET A 636 -1.31 21.45 29.70
CA MET A 636 -1.10 22.16 30.97
C MET A 636 -0.09 23.32 30.93
N PHE A 637 0.74 23.43 29.90
CA PHE A 637 1.75 24.51 29.86
C PHE A 637 1.23 25.83 29.28
N VAL A 638 0.31 25.79 28.32
CA VAL A 638 -0.19 27.02 27.65
C VAL A 638 -1.17 27.80 28.54
N PHE A 639 -1.91 27.11 29.43
CA PHE A 639 -2.86 27.76 30.34
C PHE A 639 -2.16 28.47 31.52
N TRP A 640 -0.96 28.04 31.90
CA TRP A 640 -0.22 28.63 33.03
C TRP A 640 0.55 29.91 32.66
N SER A 641 0.96 30.06 31.41
CA SER A 641 1.61 31.28 30.89
C SER A 641 0.67 32.49 30.81
N VAL A 642 -0.65 32.27 30.65
CA VAL A 642 -1.62 33.37 30.54
C VAL A 642 -2.16 33.82 31.90
N VAL A 643 -2.07 32.98 32.94
CA VAL A 643 -2.64 33.26 34.28
C VAL A 643 -1.62 33.83 35.26
N LEU A 644 -0.31 33.69 35.01
CA LEU A 644 0.74 34.19 35.91
C LEU A 644 1.53 35.41 35.43
N GLY A 645 1.17 36.02 34.29
CA GLY A 645 1.69 37.33 33.89
C GLY A 645 3.21 37.42 33.87
N LEU A 646 3.84 36.71 32.92
CA LEU A 646 5.15 37.05 32.38
C LEU A 646 4.99 37.46 30.93
#